data_AF-A0A9D9GCU6-F1
#
_entry.id   AF-A0A9D9GCU6-F1
#
_cell.length_a   1.000
_cell.length_b   1.000
_cell.length_c   1.000
_cell.angle_alpha   90.00
_cell.angle_beta   90.00
_cell.angle_gamma   90.00
#
_symmetry.space_group_name_H-M   'P 1'
#
loop_
_entity.id
_entity.type
_entity.pdbx_description
1 polymer ?
#
loop_
_entity_poly.entity_id
_entity_poly.type
_entity_poly.pdbx_seq_one_letter_code
_entity_poly.pdbx_strand_id
1 'polypeptide(L)'
;MATEKINLTALDEPVGTIAEDTQTTTENRTNATEIEVEVEQMSESFADEEAALAADEAGLEIGEETAEEEAAATAQGDDLTGLSESELVALFANKIESEPVQTLRPVVEAIKIAFYKQHRIKVDAERKAFIEAGGNEDEFTPSPCADEARFKELFALYRNERDKYIAELEANKENNLKLKLAIIEELKELINSDETMNTTFSRFRELQQRWKEVGLVPQQNVKDLWETYNLHVENFYNFIKINKELRDLDLKKNYELKISLCEQAEELTLETQVVEAFRRLQKLHDEWRETGPVAIEFKETLWERFKEASSRINKRHQEHFESLKAEQTKNLALKHELCQKIEAITTRPILSRKEWNKASEELLEIQKVWKTIGFAPKKDNNRIYERFRAACDKFFELKREYYAGQKSEMEHNLAIKNELCAEAETLAMSEDWKRATDELIALQARWKQVGPVSRRHSDIIWKRFRAACDKFFERKAAHFASVDSQHEENLKLKQALLEEMRGADVKAGGFDAIKEFQRRWSQIGFVPIKFKDALQKEYKSIVDGMFATLRSSERDRSINRFRERVSNMKSSGQLRSERERLFNKVRQMEQDIALLENNIGFFSKSKNAEALIADVREKIERTKRDMSEIIEKIKLIDEQETHNA
;
A
#
# COMPACT_ATOMS: atom_id res chain seq x y z
N MET A 1 8.27 41.38 -39.53
CA MET A 1 6.90 41.85 -39.79
C MET A 1 6.10 40.63 -40.19
N ALA A 2 5.37 39.98 -39.26
CA ALA A 2 3.94 40.20 -39.04
C ALA A 2 3.15 40.01 -40.36
N THR A 3 2.21 39.09 -40.54
CA THR A 3 1.25 38.44 -39.63
C THR A 3 0.44 37.45 -40.47
N GLU A 4 0.30 36.20 -40.04
CA GLU A 4 -0.79 35.32 -40.49
C GLU A 4 -1.97 35.47 -39.52
N LYS A 5 -3.11 35.92 -40.07
CA LYS A 5 -4.40 36.02 -39.39
C LYS A 5 -5.23 34.82 -39.79
N ILE A 6 -5.69 34.02 -38.81
CA ILE A 6 -6.91 33.21 -39.00
C ILE A 6 -7.80 33.40 -37.75
N ASN A 7 -9.06 33.70 -38.07
CA ASN A 7 -10.15 34.16 -37.22
C ASN A 7 -10.64 33.14 -36.18
N LEU A 8 -10.94 33.63 -34.99
CA LEU A 8 -11.96 33.08 -34.10
C LEU A 8 -13.34 33.60 -34.52
N THR A 9 -14.34 32.72 -34.53
CA THR A 9 -15.72 33.06 -34.14
C THR A 9 -16.40 31.81 -33.60
N ALA A 10 -16.73 31.86 -32.31
CA ALA A 10 -17.65 30.97 -31.60
C ALA A 10 -19.06 31.58 -31.60
N LEU A 11 -20.09 30.73 -31.41
CA LEU A 11 -21.31 30.91 -30.60
C LEU A 11 -22.41 29.96 -31.15
N ASP A 12 -22.82 28.94 -30.39
CA ASP A 12 -23.97 28.98 -29.49
C ASP A 12 -24.40 27.56 -29.04
N GLU A 13 -24.64 27.45 -27.73
CA GLU A 13 -25.30 26.37 -26.97
C GLU A 13 -26.86 26.54 -27.01
N PRO A 14 -27.73 25.78 -26.27
CA PRO A 14 -27.61 24.51 -25.53
C PRO A 14 -28.83 23.53 -25.70
N VAL A 15 -28.80 22.45 -24.89
CA VAL A 15 -29.91 21.77 -24.18
C VAL A 15 -30.23 20.32 -24.61
N GLY A 16 -29.95 19.37 -23.71
CA GLY A 16 -31.01 18.46 -23.23
C GLY A 16 -30.78 16.93 -23.22
N THR A 17 -30.64 16.40 -22.00
CA THR A 17 -31.27 15.18 -21.44
C THR A 17 -30.69 13.76 -21.67
N ILE A 18 -30.13 13.21 -20.56
CA ILE A 18 -30.38 11.91 -19.88
C ILE A 18 -30.48 10.62 -20.70
N ALA A 19 -29.59 9.64 -20.43
CA ALA A 19 -29.90 8.32 -19.83
C ALA A 19 -28.69 7.36 -19.83
N GLU A 20 -28.71 6.45 -18.86
CA GLU A 20 -27.87 5.26 -18.60
C GLU A 20 -27.70 4.37 -19.87
N ASP A 21 -26.72 3.47 -20.04
CA ASP A 21 -26.29 2.41 -19.13
C ASP A 21 -25.09 1.62 -19.72
N THR A 22 -24.39 0.91 -18.83
CA THR A 22 -23.59 -0.33 -19.00
C THR A 22 -22.48 -0.54 -20.07
N GLN A 23 -21.26 -0.74 -19.50
CA GLN A 23 -20.23 -1.77 -19.79
C GLN A 23 -19.65 -1.91 -21.22
N THR A 24 -18.32 -1.75 -21.35
CA THR A 24 -17.34 -2.87 -21.43
C THR A 24 -15.92 -2.29 -21.50
N THR A 25 -15.11 -2.45 -20.45
CA THR A 25 -13.66 -2.24 -20.49
C THR A 25 -12.96 -3.51 -20.03
N THR A 26 -12.64 -4.36 -21.00
CA THR A 26 -11.58 -5.37 -20.91
C THR A 26 -10.39 -4.81 -21.66
N GLU A 27 -9.48 -4.17 -20.95
CA GLU A 27 -8.10 -3.88 -21.40
C GLU A 27 -7.35 -3.30 -20.20
N ASN A 28 -6.60 -4.15 -19.48
CA ASN A 28 -5.56 -3.72 -18.53
C ASN A 28 -4.66 -4.87 -18.04
N ARG A 29 -4.59 -5.98 -18.80
CA ARG A 29 -3.82 -7.16 -18.39
C ARG A 29 -2.51 -7.37 -19.17
N THR A 30 -2.26 -6.55 -20.18
CA THR A 30 -1.08 -6.65 -21.08
C THR A 30 0.10 -5.78 -20.65
N ASN A 31 -0.10 -4.64 -19.98
CA ASN A 31 1.02 -3.80 -19.52
C ASN A 31 1.85 -4.45 -18.39
N ALA A 32 1.27 -5.30 -17.55
CA ALA A 32 2.00 -5.86 -16.40
C ALA A 32 3.13 -6.83 -16.82
N THR A 33 2.93 -7.57 -17.92
CA THR A 33 3.86 -8.60 -18.39
C THR A 33 5.01 -7.98 -19.19
N GLU A 34 4.77 -6.92 -19.96
CA GLU A 34 5.83 -6.14 -20.62
C GLU A 34 6.69 -5.38 -19.60
N ILE A 35 6.08 -4.87 -18.53
CA ILE A 35 6.79 -4.24 -17.41
C ILE A 35 7.64 -5.28 -16.65
N GLU A 36 7.15 -6.50 -16.42
CA GLU A 36 7.94 -7.57 -15.76
C GLU A 36 9.19 -7.95 -16.56
N VAL A 37 9.08 -8.07 -17.89
CA VAL A 37 10.23 -8.39 -18.76
C VAL A 37 11.21 -7.22 -18.86
N GLU A 38 10.73 -5.97 -18.92
CA GLU A 38 11.60 -4.78 -18.85
C GLU A 38 12.28 -4.66 -17.47
N VAL A 39 11.59 -5.01 -16.38
CA VAL A 39 12.12 -4.96 -15.01
C VAL A 39 13.21 -6.02 -14.81
N GLU A 40 13.08 -7.22 -15.38
CA GLU A 40 14.12 -8.25 -15.35
C GLU A 40 15.41 -7.80 -16.06
N GLN A 41 15.32 -7.32 -17.31
CA GLN A 41 16.49 -6.79 -18.03
C GLN A 41 17.09 -5.56 -17.34
N MET A 42 16.24 -4.72 -16.75
CA MET A 42 16.67 -3.58 -15.94
C MET A 42 17.33 -3.97 -14.62
N SER A 43 16.98 -5.11 -14.04
CA SER A 43 17.55 -5.61 -12.78
C SER A 43 18.95 -6.18 -12.96
N GLU A 44 19.24 -6.82 -14.11
CA GLU A 44 20.56 -7.36 -14.43
C GLU A 44 21.61 -6.25 -14.59
N SER A 45 21.29 -5.16 -15.28
CA SER A 45 22.19 -4.00 -15.45
C SER A 45 22.50 -3.27 -14.13
N PHE A 46 21.55 -3.21 -13.20
CA PHE A 46 21.78 -2.66 -11.87
C PHE A 46 22.65 -3.59 -11.00
N ALA A 47 22.56 -4.92 -11.20
CA ALA A 47 23.34 -5.89 -10.44
C ALA A 47 24.84 -5.78 -10.69
N ASP A 48 25.28 -5.42 -11.90
CA ASP A 48 26.70 -5.28 -12.24
C ASP A 48 27.31 -4.00 -11.64
N GLU A 49 26.59 -2.86 -11.71
CA GLU A 49 26.99 -1.63 -11.01
C GLU A 49 27.06 -1.85 -9.49
N GLU A 50 26.12 -2.61 -8.94
CA GLU A 50 26.04 -2.87 -7.50
C GLU A 50 27.09 -3.88 -7.00
N ALA A 51 27.51 -4.83 -7.84
CA ALA A 51 28.61 -5.74 -7.55
C ALA A 51 29.96 -4.99 -7.50
N ALA A 52 30.17 -4.02 -8.39
CA ALA A 52 31.36 -3.15 -8.35
C ALA A 52 31.41 -2.32 -7.07
N LEU A 53 30.27 -1.74 -6.66
CA LEU A 53 30.15 -0.97 -5.42
C LEU A 53 30.43 -1.80 -4.16
N ALA A 54 29.89 -3.02 -4.08
CA ALA A 54 30.10 -3.92 -2.94
C ALA A 54 31.57 -4.34 -2.81
N ALA A 55 32.27 -4.49 -3.94
CA ALA A 55 33.69 -4.81 -3.95
C ALA A 55 34.56 -3.63 -3.45
N ASP A 56 34.19 -2.39 -3.78
CA ASP A 56 34.86 -1.19 -3.28
C ASP A 56 34.67 -1.04 -1.75
N GLU A 57 33.47 -1.29 -1.24
CA GLU A 57 33.17 -1.26 0.20
C GLU A 57 33.97 -2.33 0.98
N ALA A 58 34.25 -3.48 0.34
CA ALA A 58 35.10 -4.54 0.90
C ALA A 58 36.61 -4.19 0.92
N GLY A 59 37.01 -3.00 0.48
CA GLY A 59 38.40 -2.53 0.47
C GLY A 59 39.26 -3.18 -0.62
N LEU A 60 38.62 -3.70 -1.67
CA LEU A 60 39.25 -4.41 -2.79
C LEU A 60 39.47 -3.48 -4.01
N GLU A 61 39.81 -2.21 -3.74
CA GLU A 61 40.14 -1.23 -4.78
C GLU A 61 41.51 -1.53 -5.41
N ILE A 62 41.56 -1.58 -6.75
CA ILE A 62 42.81 -1.78 -7.51
C ILE A 62 43.42 -0.45 -8.02
N GLY A 63 42.88 0.70 -7.61
CA GLY A 63 43.32 2.04 -8.07
C GLY A 63 42.79 2.38 -9.47
N GLU A 64 43.12 3.57 -9.99
CA GLU A 64 42.57 4.07 -11.26
C GLU A 64 42.91 3.16 -12.46
N GLU A 65 41.88 2.63 -13.11
CA GLU A 65 41.99 1.88 -14.37
C GLU A 65 42.11 2.81 -15.57
N THR A 66 42.91 2.37 -16.53
CA THR A 66 42.91 2.95 -17.88
C THR A 66 41.74 2.39 -18.68
N ALA A 67 41.24 3.15 -19.66
CA ALA A 67 40.13 2.70 -20.52
C ALA A 67 40.43 1.38 -21.28
N GLU A 68 41.70 1.06 -21.49
CA GLU A 68 42.16 -0.21 -22.07
C GLU A 68 42.00 -1.39 -21.09
N GLU A 69 42.17 -1.15 -19.78
CA GLU A 69 41.99 -2.15 -18.72
C GLU A 69 40.50 -2.42 -18.43
N GLU A 70 39.65 -1.38 -18.45
CA GLU A 70 38.18 -1.54 -18.34
C GLU A 70 37.63 -2.41 -19.49
N ALA A 71 38.02 -2.12 -20.74
CA ALA A 71 37.58 -2.89 -21.90
C ALA A 71 38.02 -4.37 -21.84
N ALA A 72 39.25 -4.62 -21.37
CA ALA A 72 39.80 -5.97 -21.21
C ALA A 72 39.10 -6.75 -20.08
N ALA A 73 38.72 -6.08 -18.98
CA ALA A 73 37.96 -6.68 -17.89
C ALA A 73 36.56 -7.12 -18.36
N THR A 74 35.86 -6.29 -19.15
CA THR A 74 34.58 -6.68 -19.75
C THR A 74 34.69 -7.89 -20.68
N ALA A 75 35.73 -7.95 -21.53
CA ALA A 75 35.90 -9.05 -22.47
C ALA A 75 36.19 -10.40 -21.79
N GLN A 76 36.81 -10.38 -20.61
CA GLN A 76 37.05 -11.58 -19.81
C GLN A 76 35.89 -11.93 -18.87
N GLY A 77 35.01 -10.97 -18.57
CA GLY A 77 33.79 -11.18 -17.79
C GLY A 77 32.81 -12.17 -18.41
N ASP A 78 32.72 -12.20 -19.75
CA ASP A 78 31.80 -13.10 -20.47
C ASP A 78 32.13 -14.60 -20.24
N ASP A 79 33.42 -14.95 -20.13
CA ASP A 79 33.90 -16.31 -19.87
C ASP A 79 33.69 -16.76 -18.40
N LEU A 80 33.40 -15.82 -17.49
CA LEU A 80 33.21 -16.06 -16.06
C LEU A 80 31.73 -16.23 -15.66
N THR A 81 30.82 -16.16 -16.64
CA THR A 81 29.38 -16.29 -16.41
C THR A 81 28.98 -17.72 -16.01
N GLY A 82 28.31 -17.86 -14.87
CA GLY A 82 27.76 -19.14 -14.39
C GLY A 82 28.68 -19.98 -13.49
N LEU A 83 29.89 -19.52 -13.18
CA LEU A 83 30.78 -20.18 -12.21
C LEU A 83 30.30 -19.95 -10.76
N SER A 84 30.48 -20.96 -9.91
CA SER A 84 30.23 -20.85 -8.47
C SER A 84 31.32 -20.05 -7.75
N GLU A 85 31.02 -19.49 -6.57
CA GLU A 85 32.01 -18.78 -5.73
C GLU A 85 33.29 -19.59 -5.50
N SER A 86 33.16 -20.88 -5.19
CA SER A 86 34.30 -21.78 -4.97
C SER A 86 35.13 -21.99 -6.23
N GLU A 87 34.50 -22.01 -7.41
CA GLU A 87 35.18 -22.12 -8.70
C GLU A 87 35.89 -20.81 -9.06
N LEU A 88 35.27 -19.66 -8.77
CA LEU A 88 35.88 -18.34 -8.97
C LEU A 88 37.11 -18.15 -8.06
N VAL A 89 37.03 -18.56 -6.80
CA VAL A 89 38.18 -18.53 -5.87
C VAL A 89 39.29 -19.50 -6.32
N ALA A 90 38.94 -20.70 -6.81
CA ALA A 90 39.91 -21.64 -7.35
C ALA A 90 40.57 -21.13 -8.65
N LEU A 91 39.79 -20.47 -9.52
CA LEU A 91 40.28 -19.83 -10.73
C LEU A 91 41.22 -18.69 -10.37
N PHE A 92 40.87 -17.85 -9.39
CA PHE A 92 41.73 -16.77 -8.92
C PHE A 92 43.07 -17.29 -8.38
N ALA A 93 43.04 -18.35 -7.57
CA ALA A 93 44.25 -19.01 -7.07
C ALA A 93 45.13 -19.54 -8.22
N ASN A 94 44.53 -20.25 -9.18
CA ASN A 94 45.25 -20.76 -10.35
C ASN A 94 45.86 -19.63 -11.19
N LYS A 95 45.16 -18.51 -11.35
CA LYS A 95 45.63 -17.36 -12.13
C LYS A 95 46.82 -16.67 -11.45
N ILE A 96 46.78 -16.49 -10.13
CA ILE A 96 47.92 -15.97 -9.37
C ILE A 96 49.16 -16.86 -9.52
N GLU A 97 48.99 -18.19 -9.58
CA GLU A 97 50.12 -19.13 -9.72
C GLU A 97 50.64 -19.27 -11.16
N SER A 98 49.77 -19.16 -12.17
CA SER A 98 50.10 -19.49 -13.56
C SER A 98 50.53 -18.29 -14.41
N GLU A 99 50.10 -17.07 -14.06
CA GLU A 99 50.29 -15.89 -14.90
C GLU A 99 51.08 -14.78 -14.19
N PRO A 100 51.84 -13.96 -14.93
CA PRO A 100 52.56 -12.82 -14.36
C PRO A 100 51.61 -11.77 -13.76
N VAL A 101 51.94 -11.25 -12.59
CA VAL A 101 51.13 -10.28 -11.82
C VAL A 101 50.70 -9.04 -12.62
N GLN A 102 51.55 -8.61 -13.57
CA GLN A 102 51.30 -7.46 -14.45
C GLN A 102 50.14 -7.65 -15.44
N THR A 103 49.78 -8.89 -15.83
CA THR A 103 48.66 -9.17 -16.74
C THR A 103 47.38 -9.51 -15.99
N LEU A 104 47.47 -9.78 -14.69
CA LEU A 104 46.36 -10.26 -13.88
C LEU A 104 45.35 -9.18 -13.52
N ARG A 105 45.70 -7.89 -13.56
CA ARG A 105 44.81 -6.79 -13.14
C ARG A 105 43.38 -6.86 -13.73
N PRO A 106 43.16 -6.91 -15.05
CA PRO A 106 41.81 -7.00 -15.63
C PRO A 106 41.10 -8.32 -15.29
N VAL A 107 41.86 -9.42 -15.20
CA VAL A 107 41.33 -10.75 -14.83
C VAL A 107 40.81 -10.72 -13.38
N VAL A 108 41.59 -10.14 -12.47
CA VAL A 108 41.26 -10.05 -11.05
C VAL A 108 40.05 -9.16 -10.83
N GLU A 109 39.93 -8.05 -11.57
CA GLU A 109 38.76 -7.18 -11.50
C GLU A 109 37.50 -7.87 -12.02
N ALA A 110 37.58 -8.59 -13.14
CA ALA A 110 36.48 -9.38 -13.67
C ALA A 110 36.03 -10.50 -12.71
N ILE A 111 36.99 -11.22 -12.10
CA ILE A 111 36.69 -12.24 -11.08
C ILE A 111 36.08 -11.60 -9.83
N LYS A 112 36.57 -10.43 -9.40
CA LYS A 112 36.03 -9.68 -8.25
C LYS A 112 34.56 -9.34 -8.47
N ILE A 113 34.22 -8.75 -9.63
CA ILE A 113 32.84 -8.40 -9.98
C ILE A 113 31.96 -9.66 -10.02
N ALA A 114 32.41 -10.71 -10.70
CA ALA A 114 31.68 -11.97 -10.78
C ALA A 114 31.46 -12.63 -9.41
N PHE A 115 32.46 -12.60 -8.53
CA PHE A 115 32.40 -13.14 -7.18
C PHE A 115 31.37 -12.40 -6.33
N TYR A 116 31.43 -11.07 -6.28
CA TYR A 116 30.49 -10.27 -5.48
C TYR A 116 29.06 -10.30 -6.04
N LYS A 117 28.89 -10.43 -7.37
CA LYS A 117 27.59 -10.69 -8.00
C LYS A 117 26.98 -12.01 -7.50
N GLN A 118 27.76 -13.09 -7.54
CA GLN A 118 27.29 -14.41 -7.08
C GLN A 118 27.10 -14.46 -5.56
N HIS A 119 27.97 -13.79 -4.82
CA HIS A 119 27.90 -13.69 -3.37
C HIS A 119 26.64 -13.00 -2.90
N ARG A 120 26.29 -11.90 -3.56
CA ARG A 120 25.04 -11.23 -3.28
C ARG A 120 23.82 -12.08 -3.62
N ILE A 121 23.82 -12.81 -4.74
CA ILE A 121 22.72 -13.74 -5.07
C ILE A 121 22.52 -14.77 -3.95
N LYS A 122 23.61 -15.31 -3.39
CA LYS A 122 23.53 -16.21 -2.24
C LYS A 122 23.02 -15.50 -0.98
N VAL A 123 23.58 -14.35 -0.63
CA VAL A 123 23.17 -13.58 0.56
C VAL A 123 21.70 -13.14 0.46
N ASP A 124 21.22 -12.74 -0.71
CA ASP A 124 19.82 -12.39 -0.95
C ASP A 124 18.90 -13.61 -0.88
N ALA A 125 19.36 -14.79 -1.33
CA ALA A 125 18.64 -16.04 -1.16
C ALA A 125 18.56 -16.47 0.32
N GLU A 126 19.66 -16.32 1.07
CA GLU A 126 19.70 -16.54 2.52
C GLU A 126 18.78 -15.57 3.26
N ARG A 127 18.80 -14.29 2.89
CA ARG A 127 17.91 -13.25 3.42
C ARG A 127 16.44 -13.58 3.17
N LYS A 128 16.10 -14.01 1.95
CA LYS A 128 14.74 -14.48 1.61
C LYS A 128 14.33 -15.68 2.45
N ALA A 129 15.19 -16.69 2.56
CA ALA A 129 14.92 -17.88 3.38
C ALA A 129 14.77 -17.52 4.87
N PHE A 130 15.53 -16.55 5.37
CA PHE A 130 15.44 -16.07 6.75
C PHE A 130 14.13 -15.34 7.03
N ILE A 131 13.68 -14.49 6.09
CA ILE A 131 12.37 -13.82 6.16
C ILE A 131 11.23 -14.85 6.10
N GLU A 132 11.33 -15.86 5.22
CA GLU A 132 10.34 -16.95 5.13
C GLU A 132 10.28 -17.80 6.40
N ALA A 133 11.41 -17.97 7.09
CA ALA A 133 11.48 -18.63 8.40
C ALA A 133 10.93 -17.77 9.56
N GLY A 134 10.48 -16.54 9.28
CA GLY A 134 9.87 -15.64 10.25
C GLY A 134 10.86 -14.71 10.97
N GLY A 135 12.07 -14.55 10.47
CA GLY A 135 13.06 -13.59 10.98
C GLY A 135 12.77 -12.15 10.53
N ASN A 136 13.15 -11.18 11.37
CA ASN A 136 13.09 -9.76 11.02
C ASN A 136 14.24 -9.37 10.08
N GLU A 137 13.95 -8.53 9.08
CA GLU A 137 14.90 -8.08 8.06
C GLU A 137 16.13 -7.38 8.65
N ASP A 138 15.97 -6.68 9.78
CA ASP A 138 17.03 -5.95 10.49
C ASP A 138 17.97 -6.83 11.33
N GLU A 139 17.58 -8.07 11.62
CA GLU A 139 18.40 -9.03 12.41
C GLU A 139 19.22 -9.97 11.51
N PHE A 140 19.03 -9.89 10.19
CA PHE A 140 19.77 -10.71 9.25
C PHE A 140 21.25 -10.29 9.22
N THR A 141 22.12 -11.21 9.63
CA THR A 141 23.55 -11.10 9.43
C THR A 141 23.97 -12.15 8.40
N PRO A 142 24.63 -11.77 7.29
CA PRO A 142 25.13 -12.73 6.31
C PRO A 142 26.01 -13.77 6.99
N SER A 143 25.85 -15.05 6.62
CA SER A 143 26.72 -16.09 7.16
C SER A 143 28.16 -15.85 6.68
N PRO A 144 29.17 -15.85 7.55
CA PRO A 144 30.56 -15.66 7.12
C PRO A 144 30.95 -16.79 6.16
N CYS A 145 31.14 -16.44 4.88
CA CYS A 145 31.48 -17.39 3.84
C CYS A 145 32.98 -17.65 3.84
N ALA A 146 33.38 -18.93 3.93
CA ALA A 146 34.78 -19.33 3.86
C ALA A 146 35.44 -18.93 2.51
N ASP A 147 34.65 -18.90 1.44
CA ASP A 147 35.12 -18.51 0.10
C ASP A 147 35.40 -17.00 0.03
N GLU A 148 34.64 -16.15 0.73
CA GLU A 148 34.91 -14.69 0.80
C GLU A 148 36.20 -14.40 1.59
N ALA A 149 36.41 -15.10 2.71
CA ALA A 149 37.65 -14.99 3.47
C ALA A 149 38.87 -15.42 2.62
N ARG A 150 38.74 -16.55 1.92
CA ARG A 150 39.79 -17.05 1.01
C ARG A 150 40.02 -16.11 -0.18
N PHE A 151 38.97 -15.49 -0.71
CA PHE A 151 39.09 -14.47 -1.77
C PHE A 151 39.89 -13.26 -1.28
N LYS A 152 39.60 -12.75 -0.08
CA LYS A 152 40.35 -11.63 0.54
C LYS A 152 41.82 -11.99 0.79
N GLU A 153 42.11 -13.22 1.21
CA GLU A 153 43.49 -13.71 1.36
C GLU A 153 44.23 -13.76 0.02
N LEU A 154 43.63 -14.33 -1.02
CA LEU A 154 44.20 -14.35 -2.37
C LEU A 154 44.41 -12.94 -2.92
N PHE A 155 43.50 -12.03 -2.65
CA PHE A 155 43.63 -10.64 -3.04
C PHE A 155 44.78 -9.93 -2.30
N ALA A 156 44.96 -10.22 -1.01
CA ALA A 156 46.11 -9.73 -0.25
C ALA A 156 47.43 -10.30 -0.78
N LEU A 157 47.46 -11.57 -1.20
CA LEU A 157 48.62 -12.18 -1.86
C LEU A 157 48.91 -11.49 -3.20
N TYR A 158 47.89 -11.30 -4.04
CA TYR A 158 48.02 -10.55 -5.29
C TYR A 158 48.56 -9.13 -5.05
N ARG A 159 48.02 -8.41 -4.06
CA ARG A 159 48.49 -7.06 -3.70
C ARG A 159 49.96 -7.07 -3.28
N ASN A 160 50.37 -8.01 -2.44
CA ASN A 160 51.76 -8.15 -2.00
C ASN A 160 52.70 -8.45 -3.17
N GLU A 161 52.33 -9.38 -4.06
CA GLU A 161 53.14 -9.71 -5.24
C GLU A 161 53.20 -8.54 -6.23
N ARG A 162 52.11 -7.78 -6.37
CA ARG A 162 52.06 -6.56 -7.18
C ARG A 162 52.95 -5.47 -6.59
N ASP A 163 52.88 -5.25 -5.28
CA ASP A 163 53.66 -4.23 -4.60
C ASP A 163 55.17 -4.59 -4.62
N LYS A 164 55.53 -5.88 -4.49
CA LYS A 164 56.90 -6.38 -4.73
C LYS A 164 57.37 -6.09 -6.15
N TYR A 165 56.55 -6.43 -7.15
CA TYR A 165 56.87 -6.16 -8.55
C TYR A 165 57.08 -4.67 -8.81
N ILE A 166 56.22 -3.79 -8.27
CA ILE A 166 56.37 -2.34 -8.37
C ILE A 166 57.68 -1.90 -7.71
N ALA A 167 58.01 -2.41 -6.53
CA ALA A 167 59.25 -2.08 -5.83
C ALA A 167 60.50 -2.54 -6.60
N GLU A 168 60.49 -3.72 -7.24
CA GLU A 168 61.56 -4.19 -8.11
C GLU A 168 61.72 -3.29 -9.35
N LEU A 169 60.60 -2.85 -9.92
CA LEU A 169 60.58 -1.94 -11.07
C LEU A 169 61.14 -0.55 -10.69
N GLU A 170 60.80 -0.04 -9.50
CA GLU A 170 61.37 1.19 -8.93
C GLU A 170 62.88 1.06 -8.71
N ALA A 171 63.35 -0.04 -8.11
CA ALA A 171 64.77 -0.31 -7.91
C ALA A 171 65.53 -0.42 -9.24
N ASN A 172 64.93 -1.05 -10.25
CA ASN A 172 65.49 -1.11 -11.60
C ASN A 172 65.60 0.29 -12.23
N LYS A 173 64.60 1.16 -12.05
CA LYS A 173 64.68 2.57 -12.50
C LYS A 173 65.80 3.32 -11.79
N GLU A 174 65.98 3.14 -10.48
CA GLU A 174 67.09 3.76 -9.74
C GLU A 174 68.46 3.25 -10.20
N ASN A 175 68.59 1.96 -10.52
CA ASN A 175 69.83 1.40 -11.08
C ASN A 175 70.12 1.97 -12.48
N ASN A 176 69.09 2.08 -13.32
CA ASN A 176 69.19 2.74 -14.63
C ASN A 176 69.61 4.21 -14.51
N LEU A 177 69.14 4.93 -13.47
CA LEU A 177 69.57 6.29 -13.18
C LEU A 177 71.08 6.37 -12.92
N LYS A 178 71.60 5.49 -12.06
CA LYS A 178 73.02 5.42 -11.74
C LYS A 178 73.86 5.11 -12.98
N LEU A 179 73.41 4.18 -13.82
CA LEU A 179 74.08 3.83 -15.09
C LEU A 179 74.11 5.02 -16.05
N LYS A 180 73.00 5.75 -16.21
CA LYS A 180 72.96 6.94 -17.08
C LYS A 180 73.85 8.08 -16.56
N LEU A 181 73.88 8.32 -15.25
CA LEU A 181 74.81 9.28 -14.66
C LEU A 181 76.28 8.89 -14.90
N ALA A 182 76.62 7.60 -14.79
CA ALA A 182 77.97 7.12 -15.10
C ALA A 182 78.35 7.34 -16.57
N ILE A 183 77.42 7.09 -17.51
CA ILE A 183 77.64 7.37 -18.95
C ILE A 183 77.92 8.85 -19.19
N ILE A 184 77.23 9.76 -18.47
CA ILE A 184 77.48 11.21 -18.58
C ILE A 184 78.90 11.57 -18.11
N GLU A 185 79.40 10.95 -17.04
CA GLU A 185 80.78 11.15 -16.59
C GLU A 185 81.78 10.57 -17.61
N GLU A 186 81.55 9.37 -18.15
CA GLU A 186 82.38 8.78 -19.21
C GLU A 186 82.41 9.67 -20.49
N LEU A 187 81.29 10.32 -20.85
CA LEU A 187 81.21 11.29 -21.94
C LEU A 187 82.04 12.55 -21.69
N LYS A 188 82.07 13.05 -20.44
CA LYS A 188 82.92 14.18 -20.05
C LYS A 188 84.40 13.83 -20.15
N GLU A 189 84.79 12.64 -19.71
CA GLU A 189 86.18 12.18 -19.76
C GLU A 189 86.68 12.01 -21.19
N LEU A 190 85.81 11.55 -22.11
CA LEU A 190 86.13 11.40 -23.53
C LEU A 190 86.58 12.71 -24.20
N ILE A 191 86.02 13.85 -23.79
CA ILE A 191 86.39 15.18 -24.29
C ILE A 191 87.80 15.58 -23.84
N ASN A 192 88.28 15.04 -22.70
CA ASN A 192 89.58 15.36 -22.11
C ASN A 192 90.68 14.34 -22.48
N SER A 193 90.38 13.32 -23.29
CA SER A 193 91.33 12.25 -23.67
C SER A 193 92.10 12.56 -24.96
N ASP A 194 93.42 12.31 -24.98
CA ASP A 194 94.31 12.46 -26.15
C ASP A 194 94.32 11.23 -27.10
N GLU A 195 93.26 10.40 -27.08
CA GLU A 195 93.16 9.18 -27.89
C GLU A 195 92.93 9.47 -29.39
N THR A 196 93.22 8.49 -30.26
CA THR A 196 93.03 8.61 -31.71
C THR A 196 91.56 8.84 -32.10
N MET A 197 91.31 9.72 -33.07
CA MET A 197 89.96 10.21 -33.43
C MET A 197 88.94 9.11 -33.80
N ASN A 198 89.36 8.00 -34.41
CA ASN A 198 88.46 6.89 -34.75
C ASN A 198 88.05 6.08 -33.52
N THR A 199 88.89 5.99 -32.48
CA THR A 199 88.57 5.27 -31.25
C THR A 199 87.65 6.09 -30.34
N THR A 200 87.83 7.42 -30.30
CA THR A 200 86.93 8.31 -29.56
C THR A 200 85.52 8.36 -30.15
N PHE A 201 85.38 8.29 -31.48
CA PHE A 201 84.07 8.21 -32.13
C PHE A 201 83.37 6.85 -31.91
N SER A 202 84.11 5.74 -31.99
CA SER A 202 83.56 4.41 -31.68
C SER A 202 83.10 4.32 -30.23
N ARG A 203 83.90 4.81 -29.27
CA ARG A 203 83.50 4.87 -27.85
C ARG A 203 82.31 5.80 -27.62
N PHE A 204 82.25 6.94 -28.30
CA PHE A 204 81.06 7.80 -28.22
C PHE A 204 79.80 7.10 -28.72
N ARG A 205 79.88 6.38 -29.84
CA ARG A 205 78.74 5.57 -30.33
C ARG A 205 78.38 4.44 -29.37
N GLU A 206 79.35 3.78 -28.76
CA GLU A 206 79.12 2.79 -27.71
C GLU A 206 78.43 3.40 -26.48
N LEU A 207 78.81 4.62 -26.07
CA LEU A 207 78.15 5.34 -24.98
C LEU A 207 76.74 5.80 -25.36
N GLN A 208 76.52 6.24 -26.60
CA GLN A 208 75.17 6.51 -27.10
C GLN A 208 74.32 5.24 -27.15
N GLN A 209 74.91 4.11 -27.54
CA GLN A 209 74.22 2.82 -27.58
C GLN A 209 73.90 2.34 -26.16
N ARG A 210 74.85 2.38 -25.22
CA ARG A 210 74.61 2.10 -23.79
C ARG A 210 73.54 3.02 -23.22
N TRP A 211 73.55 4.30 -23.57
CA TRP A 211 72.53 5.26 -23.13
C TRP A 211 71.13 4.87 -23.60
N LYS A 212 71.02 4.36 -24.84
CA LYS A 212 69.77 3.84 -25.43
C LYS A 212 69.35 2.49 -24.83
N GLU A 213 70.31 1.62 -24.55
CA GLU A 213 70.06 0.29 -23.95
C GLU A 213 69.64 0.40 -22.48
N VAL A 214 70.10 1.44 -21.76
CA VAL A 214 69.68 1.67 -20.38
C VAL A 214 68.22 2.14 -20.35
N GLY A 215 67.38 1.34 -19.69
CA GLY A 215 65.94 1.49 -19.67
C GLY A 215 65.39 2.71 -18.91
N LEU A 216 64.15 2.54 -18.45
CA LEU A 216 63.36 3.58 -17.79
C LEU A 216 64.05 4.11 -16.54
N VAL A 217 63.90 5.41 -16.29
CA VAL A 217 64.49 6.16 -15.17
C VAL A 217 63.37 6.85 -14.39
N PRO A 218 63.57 7.21 -13.10
CA PRO A 218 62.55 7.91 -12.32
C PRO A 218 62.17 9.24 -12.97
N GLN A 219 60.86 9.50 -13.14
CA GLN A 219 60.35 10.66 -13.89
C GLN A 219 60.89 12.01 -13.39
N GLN A 220 61.12 12.13 -12.08
CA GLN A 220 61.65 13.34 -11.44
C GLN A 220 63.00 13.76 -12.03
N ASN A 221 63.84 12.79 -12.43
CA ASN A 221 65.21 13.04 -12.85
C ASN A 221 65.38 13.07 -14.37
N VAL A 222 64.36 12.72 -15.16
CA VAL A 222 64.45 12.58 -16.63
C VAL A 222 64.90 13.89 -17.29
N LYS A 223 64.37 15.04 -16.85
CA LYS A 223 64.66 16.35 -17.44
C LYS A 223 66.13 16.74 -17.25
N ASP A 224 66.60 16.73 -16.01
CA ASP A 224 67.96 17.14 -15.66
C ASP A 224 69.01 16.20 -16.29
N LEU A 225 68.72 14.90 -16.31
CA LEU A 225 69.57 13.88 -16.91
C LEU A 225 69.71 14.06 -18.43
N TRP A 226 68.61 14.44 -19.09
CA TRP A 226 68.61 14.69 -20.54
C TRP A 226 69.31 16.01 -20.89
N GLU A 227 69.09 17.08 -20.13
CA GLU A 227 69.76 18.37 -20.33
C GLU A 227 71.29 18.23 -20.18
N THR A 228 71.73 17.51 -19.14
CA THR A 228 73.15 17.26 -18.90
C THR A 228 73.77 16.37 -19.98
N TYR A 229 73.10 15.29 -20.39
CA TYR A 229 73.55 14.44 -21.50
C TYR A 229 73.69 15.24 -22.80
N ASN A 230 72.69 16.03 -23.18
CA ASN A 230 72.73 16.82 -24.40
C ASN A 230 73.84 17.88 -24.39
N LEU A 231 74.07 18.54 -23.25
CA LEU A 231 75.17 19.47 -23.11
C LEU A 231 76.51 18.80 -23.45
N HIS A 232 76.76 17.59 -22.93
CA HIS A 232 78.01 16.86 -23.19
C HIS A 232 78.09 16.30 -24.61
N VAL A 233 76.95 15.91 -25.19
CA VAL A 233 76.87 15.55 -26.61
C VAL A 233 77.19 16.75 -27.51
N GLU A 234 76.61 17.93 -27.24
CA GLU A 234 76.92 19.16 -27.97
C GLU A 234 78.40 19.55 -27.81
N ASN A 235 78.95 19.43 -26.61
CA ASN A 235 80.37 19.67 -26.35
C ASN A 235 81.27 18.70 -27.13
N PHE A 236 80.88 17.43 -27.25
CA PHE A 236 81.59 16.44 -28.06
C PHE A 236 81.55 16.76 -29.56
N TYR A 237 80.39 17.15 -30.11
CA TYR A 237 80.29 17.59 -31.50
C TYR A 237 81.08 18.89 -31.76
N ASN A 238 81.20 19.76 -30.75
CA ASN A 238 82.05 20.94 -30.81
C ASN A 238 83.55 20.58 -30.77
N PHE A 239 83.92 19.50 -30.07
CA PHE A 239 85.29 18.98 -30.00
C PHE A 239 85.74 18.30 -31.31
N ILE A 240 84.86 17.55 -31.98
CA ILE A 240 85.13 16.84 -33.27
C ILE A 240 85.25 17.77 -34.49
N LYS A 241 85.21 19.10 -34.31
CA LYS A 241 85.30 20.15 -35.34
C LYS A 241 86.53 20.09 -36.29
N ILE A 242 87.42 19.10 -36.11
CA ILE A 242 88.63 18.85 -36.91
C ILE A 242 88.33 18.02 -38.20
N ASN A 243 87.20 17.30 -38.34
CA ASN A 243 86.79 16.65 -39.60
C ASN A 243 85.32 16.96 -39.99
N LYS A 244 85.14 17.69 -41.08
CA LYS A 244 83.88 18.35 -41.50
C LYS A 244 82.81 17.38 -42.06
N GLU A 245 83.23 16.34 -42.78
CA GLU A 245 82.31 15.52 -43.62
C GLU A 245 81.42 14.53 -42.84
N LEU A 246 81.96 13.88 -41.81
CA LEU A 246 81.20 12.93 -40.97
C LEU A 246 80.12 13.63 -40.14
N ARG A 247 80.42 14.86 -39.67
CA ARG A 247 79.47 15.71 -38.96
C ARG A 247 78.32 16.13 -39.86
N ASP A 248 78.63 16.59 -41.07
CA ASP A 248 77.62 17.08 -42.01
C ASP A 248 76.67 15.94 -42.45
N LEU A 249 77.19 14.71 -42.60
CA LEU A 249 76.37 13.51 -42.84
C LEU A 249 75.44 13.18 -41.68
N ASP A 250 75.90 13.29 -40.44
CA ASP A 250 75.11 12.97 -39.24
C ASP A 250 74.03 14.04 -38.96
N LEU A 251 74.38 15.32 -39.12
CA LEU A 251 73.41 16.42 -39.06
C LEU A 251 72.31 16.28 -40.12
N LYS A 252 72.66 15.79 -41.32
CA LYS A 252 71.69 15.53 -42.38
C LYS A 252 70.75 14.36 -42.04
N LYS A 253 71.27 13.28 -41.45
CA LYS A 253 70.43 12.17 -40.95
C LYS A 253 69.50 12.62 -39.84
N ASN A 254 69.99 13.41 -38.87
CA ASN A 254 69.16 13.97 -37.81
C ASN A 254 68.08 14.91 -38.35
N TYR A 255 68.40 15.68 -39.41
CA TYR A 255 67.43 16.53 -40.11
C TYR A 255 66.30 15.69 -40.75
N GLU A 256 66.64 14.65 -41.50
CA GLU A 256 65.67 13.75 -42.13
C GLU A 256 64.78 13.05 -41.10
N LEU A 257 65.35 12.58 -39.99
CA LEU A 257 64.59 11.98 -38.89
C LEU A 257 63.64 13.00 -38.24
N LYS A 258 64.09 14.24 -37.97
CA LYS A 258 63.21 15.26 -37.39
C LYS A 258 62.11 15.73 -38.33
N ILE A 259 62.33 15.70 -39.65
CA ILE A 259 61.25 15.90 -40.63
C ILE A 259 60.22 14.79 -40.51
N SER A 260 60.67 13.52 -40.51
CA SER A 260 59.76 12.38 -40.37
C SER A 260 58.95 12.44 -39.07
N LEU A 261 59.56 12.87 -37.96
CA LEU A 261 58.85 13.08 -36.69
C LEU A 261 57.80 14.21 -36.77
N CYS A 262 58.11 15.30 -37.51
CA CYS A 262 57.13 16.36 -37.75
C CYS A 262 55.94 15.86 -38.59
N GLU A 263 56.22 15.09 -39.65
CA GLU A 263 55.18 14.51 -40.51
C GLU A 263 54.27 13.55 -39.75
N GLN A 264 54.86 12.67 -38.91
CA GLN A 264 54.10 11.78 -38.04
C GLN A 264 53.27 12.56 -37.01
N ALA A 265 53.82 13.61 -36.39
CA ALA A 265 53.05 14.45 -35.46
C ALA A 265 51.91 15.21 -36.14
N GLU A 266 52.11 15.67 -37.39
CA GLU A 266 51.08 16.30 -38.20
C GLU A 266 49.98 15.27 -38.59
N GLU A 267 50.35 14.03 -38.91
CA GLU A 267 49.40 12.93 -39.19
C GLU A 267 48.53 12.60 -37.95
N LEU A 268 49.11 12.58 -36.75
CA LEU A 268 48.37 12.39 -35.50
C LEU A 268 47.30 13.47 -35.26
N THR A 269 47.42 14.65 -35.86
CA THR A 269 46.36 15.67 -35.76
C THR A 269 45.09 15.29 -36.54
N LEU A 270 45.17 14.33 -37.45
CA LEU A 270 44.04 13.83 -38.23
C LEU A 270 43.38 12.60 -37.59
N GLU A 271 44.06 11.93 -36.64
CA GLU A 271 43.50 10.78 -35.93
C GLU A 271 42.25 11.18 -35.12
N THR A 272 41.24 10.31 -35.17
CA THR A 272 39.97 10.50 -34.45
C THR A 272 40.08 10.15 -32.97
N GLN A 273 40.97 9.21 -32.62
CA GLN A 273 41.15 8.74 -31.25
C GLN A 273 42.07 9.67 -30.46
N VAL A 274 41.47 10.58 -29.69
CA VAL A 274 42.19 11.65 -28.98
C VAL A 274 43.20 11.11 -27.96
N VAL A 275 42.86 10.01 -27.25
CA VAL A 275 43.71 9.42 -26.21
C VAL A 275 44.91 8.68 -26.82
N GLU A 276 44.69 7.88 -27.87
CA GLU A 276 45.78 7.21 -28.58
C GLU A 276 46.71 8.22 -29.26
N ALA A 277 46.15 9.25 -29.89
CA ALA A 277 46.93 10.31 -30.54
C ALA A 277 47.86 11.02 -29.53
N PHE A 278 47.37 11.29 -28.30
CA PHE A 278 48.20 11.86 -27.23
C PHE A 278 49.29 10.87 -26.77
N ARG A 279 48.98 9.59 -26.60
CA ARG A 279 49.96 8.54 -26.23
C ARG A 279 51.06 8.39 -27.29
N ARG A 280 50.70 8.40 -28.57
CA ARG A 280 51.64 8.36 -29.70
C ARG A 280 52.47 9.64 -29.78
N LEU A 281 51.87 10.80 -29.57
CA LEU A 281 52.58 12.08 -29.49
C LEU A 281 53.64 12.07 -28.38
N GLN A 282 53.35 11.45 -27.24
CA GLN A 282 54.29 11.33 -26.13
C GLN A 282 55.53 10.51 -26.53
N LYS A 283 55.35 9.42 -27.30
CA LYS A 283 56.46 8.65 -27.89
C LYS A 283 57.25 9.49 -28.89
N LEU A 284 56.59 10.26 -29.76
CA LEU A 284 57.27 11.16 -30.69
C LEU A 284 58.09 12.24 -29.96
N HIS A 285 57.62 12.73 -28.81
CA HIS A 285 58.41 13.63 -27.96
C HIS A 285 59.67 12.97 -27.42
N ASP A 286 59.62 11.69 -27.06
CA ASP A 286 60.77 10.93 -26.60
C ASP A 286 61.74 10.63 -27.76
N GLU A 287 61.23 10.24 -28.94
CA GLU A 287 62.05 10.08 -30.16
C GLU A 287 62.69 11.40 -30.59
N TRP A 288 61.97 12.52 -30.49
CA TRP A 288 62.53 13.86 -30.74
C TRP A 288 63.67 14.19 -29.76
N ARG A 289 63.54 13.79 -28.49
CA ARG A 289 64.58 13.94 -27.47
C ARG A 289 65.80 13.05 -27.73
N GLU A 290 65.62 11.88 -28.32
CA GLU A 290 66.69 10.96 -28.69
C GLU A 290 67.42 11.36 -29.98
N THR A 291 66.73 12.06 -30.88
CA THR A 291 67.35 12.58 -32.10
C THR A 291 68.31 13.74 -31.81
N GLY A 292 69.55 13.60 -32.29
CA GLY A 292 70.62 14.55 -32.03
C GLY A 292 70.40 15.97 -32.61
N PRO A 293 71.35 16.88 -32.38
CA PRO A 293 71.27 18.25 -32.88
C PRO A 293 71.25 18.30 -34.42
N VAL A 294 70.68 19.37 -34.95
CA VAL A 294 70.60 19.67 -36.38
C VAL A 294 71.32 20.98 -36.65
N ALA A 295 71.62 21.29 -37.92
CA ALA A 295 72.14 22.60 -38.31
C ALA A 295 71.26 23.73 -37.74
N ILE A 296 71.91 24.78 -37.25
CA ILE A 296 71.28 25.90 -36.52
C ILE A 296 70.15 26.53 -37.34
N GLU A 297 70.34 26.61 -38.66
CA GLU A 297 69.38 27.20 -39.62
C GLU A 297 68.01 26.49 -39.61
N PHE A 298 67.98 25.17 -39.40
CA PHE A 298 66.74 24.39 -39.43
C PHE A 298 66.16 24.08 -38.04
N LYS A 299 66.96 24.27 -36.98
CA LYS A 299 66.59 23.90 -35.60
C LYS A 299 65.30 24.57 -35.16
N GLU A 300 65.15 25.87 -35.39
CA GLU A 300 63.99 26.65 -34.97
C GLU A 300 62.75 26.29 -35.80
N THR A 301 62.89 26.19 -37.12
CA THR A 301 61.78 25.86 -38.03
C THR A 301 61.17 24.48 -37.78
N LEU A 302 61.99 23.45 -37.57
CA LEU A 302 61.50 22.10 -37.29
C LEU A 302 60.84 22.04 -35.90
N TRP A 303 61.42 22.75 -34.92
CA TRP A 303 60.85 22.81 -33.58
C TRP A 303 59.49 23.51 -33.57
N GLU A 304 59.34 24.62 -34.29
CA GLU A 304 58.06 25.31 -34.40
C GLU A 304 56.97 24.43 -35.03
N ARG A 305 57.29 23.72 -36.12
CA ARG A 305 56.35 22.77 -36.76
C ARG A 305 55.90 21.68 -35.80
N PHE A 306 56.85 21.01 -35.15
CA PHE A 306 56.56 19.95 -34.19
C PHE A 306 55.74 20.48 -33.00
N LYS A 307 56.13 21.64 -32.44
CA LYS A 307 55.43 22.28 -31.33
C LYS A 307 54.00 22.68 -31.69
N GLU A 308 53.75 23.16 -32.91
CA GLU A 308 52.40 23.50 -33.37
C GLU A 308 51.51 22.26 -33.43
N ALA A 309 51.99 21.17 -34.03
CA ALA A 309 51.28 19.88 -34.07
C ALA A 309 51.00 19.36 -32.66
N SER A 310 52.01 19.35 -31.77
CA SER A 310 51.85 18.97 -30.36
C SER A 310 50.82 19.83 -29.62
N SER A 311 50.85 21.15 -29.85
CA SER A 311 49.90 22.07 -29.20
C SER A 311 48.46 21.83 -29.64
N ARG A 312 48.23 21.46 -30.90
CA ARG A 312 46.89 21.13 -31.42
C ARG A 312 46.35 19.85 -30.80
N ILE A 313 47.17 18.80 -30.70
CA ILE A 313 46.78 17.53 -30.09
C ILE A 313 46.51 17.70 -28.58
N ASN A 314 47.39 18.41 -27.86
CA ASN A 314 47.20 18.69 -26.44
C ASN A 314 45.92 19.49 -26.18
N LYS A 315 45.62 20.48 -27.03
CA LYS A 315 44.37 21.24 -26.94
C LYS A 315 43.14 20.34 -27.13
N ARG A 316 43.15 19.46 -28.14
CA ARG A 316 42.05 18.50 -28.36
C ARG A 316 41.89 17.53 -27.19
N HIS A 317 43.00 17.05 -26.63
CA HIS A 317 43.00 16.21 -25.44
C HIS A 317 42.37 16.93 -24.26
N GLN A 318 42.79 18.17 -23.98
CA GLN A 318 42.21 18.98 -22.92
C GLN A 318 40.70 19.22 -23.13
N GLU A 319 40.29 19.63 -24.34
CA GLU A 319 38.88 19.86 -24.68
C GLU A 319 38.03 18.59 -24.54
N HIS A 320 38.55 17.42 -24.89
CA HIS A 320 37.87 16.13 -24.73
C HIS A 320 37.57 15.84 -23.25
N PHE A 321 38.57 15.95 -22.37
CA PHE A 321 38.37 15.71 -20.93
C PHE A 321 37.54 16.79 -20.25
N GLU A 322 37.65 18.05 -20.70
CA GLU A 322 36.77 19.14 -20.24
C GLU A 322 35.32 18.90 -20.64
N SER A 323 35.06 18.44 -21.88
CA SER A 323 33.72 18.07 -22.35
C SER A 323 33.15 16.90 -21.57
N LEU A 324 33.95 15.85 -21.36
CA LEU A 324 33.53 14.68 -20.58
C LEU A 324 33.20 15.05 -19.14
N LYS A 325 34.02 15.90 -18.50
CA LYS A 325 33.75 16.40 -17.15
C LYS A 325 32.51 17.29 -17.11
N ALA A 326 32.27 18.11 -18.13
CA ALA A 326 31.07 18.93 -18.25
C ALA A 326 29.81 18.06 -18.44
N GLU A 327 29.89 16.97 -19.19
CA GLU A 327 28.80 15.99 -19.33
C GLU A 327 28.53 15.25 -18.03
N GLN A 328 29.57 14.73 -17.36
CA GLN A 328 29.43 14.06 -16.06
C GLN A 328 28.82 14.98 -15.00
N THR A 329 29.20 16.27 -14.96
CA THR A 329 28.61 17.24 -14.02
C THR A 329 27.16 17.57 -14.35
N LYS A 330 26.79 17.64 -15.64
CA LYS A 330 25.37 17.73 -16.06
C LYS A 330 24.59 16.48 -15.67
N ASN A 331 25.15 15.29 -15.88
CA ASN A 331 24.55 14.02 -15.49
C ASN A 331 24.32 13.95 -13.97
N LEU A 332 25.30 14.40 -13.17
CA LEU A 332 25.17 14.49 -11.72
C LEU A 332 24.01 15.42 -11.31
N ALA A 333 23.87 16.58 -11.97
CA ALA A 333 22.77 17.50 -11.71
C ALA A 333 21.40 16.87 -12.04
N LEU A 334 21.28 16.20 -13.20
CA LEU A 334 20.07 15.48 -13.59
C LEU A 334 19.73 14.35 -12.62
N LYS A 335 20.73 13.55 -12.21
CA LYS A 335 20.57 12.48 -11.21
C LYS A 335 20.10 13.04 -9.87
N HIS A 336 20.62 14.20 -9.44
CA HIS A 336 20.11 14.90 -8.26
C HIS A 336 18.64 15.32 -8.38
N GLU A 337 18.22 15.86 -9.52
CA GLU A 337 16.81 16.23 -9.75
C GLU A 337 15.90 15.00 -9.70
N LEU A 338 16.33 13.87 -10.25
CA LEU A 338 15.56 12.61 -10.16
C LEU A 338 15.40 12.13 -8.72
N CYS A 339 16.49 12.13 -7.93
CA CYS A 339 16.40 11.77 -6.51
C CYS A 339 15.43 12.70 -5.75
N GLN A 340 15.48 14.01 -6.01
CA GLN A 340 14.56 14.97 -5.38
C GLN A 340 13.10 14.72 -5.76
N LYS A 341 12.81 14.35 -7.02
CA LYS A 341 11.45 14.00 -7.45
C LYS A 341 10.92 12.78 -6.69
N ILE A 342 11.73 11.72 -6.53
CA ILE A 342 11.33 10.54 -5.76
C ILE A 342 11.10 10.90 -4.29
N GLU A 343 12.04 11.63 -3.68
CA GLU A 343 11.90 12.08 -2.29
C GLU A 343 10.63 12.92 -2.07
N ALA A 344 10.27 13.76 -3.04
CA ALA A 344 9.03 14.54 -3.00
C ALA A 344 7.76 13.68 -3.11
N ILE A 345 7.81 12.55 -3.82
CA ILE A 345 6.71 11.58 -3.88
C ILE A 345 6.60 10.85 -2.54
N THR A 346 7.72 10.37 -2.00
CA THR A 346 7.79 9.60 -0.75
C THR A 346 7.40 10.41 0.49
N THR A 347 7.61 11.73 0.48
CA THR A 347 7.22 12.62 1.59
C THR A 347 5.73 12.97 1.62
N ARG A 348 5.01 12.78 0.51
CA ARG A 348 3.56 13.05 0.45
C ARG A 348 2.78 11.85 0.99
N PRO A 349 1.84 12.03 1.94
CA PRO A 349 1.01 10.94 2.40
C PRO A 349 0.02 10.55 1.31
N ILE A 350 0.16 9.32 0.78
CA ILE A 350 -0.71 8.78 -0.26
C ILE A 350 -1.80 7.93 0.40
N LEU A 351 -3.06 8.37 0.29
CA LEU A 351 -4.19 7.72 0.96
C LEU A 351 -5.03 6.85 0.01
N SER A 352 -4.95 7.10 -1.29
CA SER A 352 -5.77 6.41 -2.30
C SER A 352 -4.99 5.40 -3.13
N ARG A 353 -5.63 4.28 -3.44
CA ARG A 353 -5.10 3.29 -4.40
C ARG A 353 -4.79 3.90 -5.77
N LYS A 354 -5.60 4.86 -6.23
CA LYS A 354 -5.39 5.53 -7.53
C LYS A 354 -4.12 6.38 -7.52
N GLU A 355 -3.84 7.04 -6.40
CA GLU A 355 -2.64 7.85 -6.22
C GLU A 355 -1.40 6.97 -6.10
N TRP A 356 -1.49 5.82 -5.41
CA TRP A 356 -0.41 4.83 -5.35
C TRP A 356 -0.03 4.28 -6.74
N ASN A 357 -1.02 4.06 -7.61
CA ASN A 357 -0.76 3.61 -8.97
C ASN A 357 -0.05 4.72 -9.79
N LYS A 358 -0.54 5.97 -9.72
CA LYS A 358 0.11 7.10 -10.39
C LYS A 358 1.55 7.33 -9.92
N ALA A 359 1.77 7.32 -8.61
CA ALA A 359 3.10 7.48 -8.04
C ALA A 359 4.04 6.33 -8.42
N SER A 360 3.50 5.10 -8.58
CA SER A 360 4.30 3.97 -9.08
C SER A 360 4.69 4.14 -10.55
N GLU A 361 3.79 4.68 -11.38
CA GLU A 361 4.04 4.96 -12.79
C GLU A 361 5.09 6.10 -12.94
N GLU A 362 4.94 7.18 -12.18
CA GLU A 362 5.94 8.27 -12.11
C GLU A 362 7.31 7.75 -11.65
N LEU A 363 7.36 6.84 -10.67
CA LEU A 363 8.62 6.23 -10.22
C LEU A 363 9.27 5.37 -11.31
N LEU A 364 8.47 4.58 -12.05
CA LEU A 364 8.96 3.77 -13.16
C LEU A 364 9.51 4.65 -14.29
N GLU A 365 8.85 5.76 -14.63
CA GLU A 365 9.37 6.74 -15.58
C GLU A 365 10.70 7.34 -15.11
N ILE A 366 10.81 7.70 -13.83
CA ILE A 366 12.06 8.22 -13.27
C ILE A 366 13.18 7.16 -13.36
N GLN A 367 12.88 5.89 -13.11
CA GLN A 367 13.86 4.79 -13.27
C GLN A 367 14.29 4.61 -14.72
N LYS A 368 13.38 4.77 -15.69
CA LYS A 368 13.73 4.74 -17.13
C LYS A 368 14.65 5.91 -17.48
N VAL A 369 14.33 7.13 -17.03
CA VAL A 369 15.18 8.31 -17.26
C VAL A 369 16.54 8.16 -16.60
N TRP A 370 16.61 7.63 -15.37
CA TRP A 370 17.87 7.38 -14.66
C TRP A 370 18.84 6.53 -15.50
N LYS A 371 18.35 5.46 -16.13
CA LYS A 371 19.15 4.59 -17.00
C LYS A 371 19.66 5.26 -18.26
N THR A 372 18.91 6.23 -18.79
CA THR A 372 19.36 6.98 -19.98
C THR A 372 20.43 8.02 -19.65
N ILE A 373 20.60 8.37 -18.36
CA ILE A 373 21.62 9.31 -17.93
C ILE A 373 22.94 8.55 -17.72
N GLY A 374 24.00 8.99 -18.39
CA GLY A 374 25.33 8.40 -18.25
C GLY A 374 25.95 8.56 -16.85
N PHE A 375 27.22 8.18 -16.75
CA PHE A 375 27.94 8.21 -15.48
C PHE A 375 28.08 9.63 -14.90
N ALA A 376 28.02 9.70 -13.57
CA ALA A 376 28.41 10.87 -12.80
C ALA A 376 29.93 10.82 -12.51
N PRO A 377 30.56 11.88 -11.99
CA PRO A 377 31.95 11.83 -11.57
C PRO A 377 32.17 10.70 -10.55
N LYS A 378 33.25 9.91 -10.70
CA LYS A 378 33.53 8.70 -9.89
C LYS A 378 33.32 8.93 -8.39
N LYS A 379 33.78 10.07 -7.87
CA LYS A 379 33.66 10.46 -6.45
C LYS A 379 32.22 10.51 -5.91
N ASP A 380 31.26 10.90 -6.73
CA ASP A 380 29.86 11.11 -6.31
C ASP A 380 28.91 10.04 -6.85
N ASN A 381 29.40 9.14 -7.72
CA ASN A 381 28.58 8.12 -8.39
C ASN A 381 27.93 7.16 -7.38
N ASN A 382 28.72 6.65 -6.43
CA ASN A 382 28.24 5.71 -5.39
C ASN A 382 27.20 6.40 -4.51
N ARG A 383 27.51 7.61 -4.06
CA ARG A 383 26.62 8.39 -3.17
C ARG A 383 25.28 8.73 -3.82
N ILE A 384 25.27 9.11 -5.10
CA ILE A 384 24.03 9.46 -5.79
C ILE A 384 23.20 8.22 -6.09
N TYR A 385 23.85 7.09 -6.39
CA TYR A 385 23.23 5.79 -6.58
C TYR A 385 22.55 5.29 -5.30
N GLU A 386 23.26 5.26 -4.17
CA GLU A 386 22.72 4.86 -2.87
C GLU A 386 21.51 5.73 -2.48
N ARG A 387 21.60 7.05 -2.70
CA ARG A 387 20.50 7.97 -2.44
C ARG A 387 19.28 7.66 -3.30
N PHE A 388 19.48 7.39 -4.60
CA PHE A 388 18.41 7.01 -5.51
C PHE A 388 17.74 5.70 -5.08
N ARG A 389 18.56 4.70 -4.72
CA ARG A 389 18.10 3.38 -4.31
C ARG A 389 17.31 3.44 -3.01
N ALA A 390 17.84 4.11 -1.99
CA ALA A 390 17.18 4.30 -0.71
C ALA A 390 15.84 5.05 -0.86
N ALA A 391 15.76 6.04 -1.76
CA ALA A 391 14.51 6.74 -2.04
C ALA A 391 13.47 5.82 -2.72
N CYS A 392 13.91 4.95 -3.63
CA CYS A 392 13.05 3.93 -4.26
C CYS A 392 12.58 2.88 -3.25
N ASP A 393 13.48 2.33 -2.42
CA ASP A 393 13.14 1.32 -1.41
C ASP A 393 12.11 1.84 -0.44
N LYS A 394 12.35 3.03 0.11
CA LYS A 394 11.42 3.69 1.02
C LYS A 394 10.02 3.86 0.40
N PHE A 395 9.93 4.17 -0.90
CA PHE A 395 8.63 4.25 -1.57
C PHE A 395 7.92 2.88 -1.63
N PHE A 396 8.63 1.81 -1.99
CA PHE A 396 8.06 0.47 -2.09
C PHE A 396 7.73 -0.15 -0.73
N GLU A 397 8.50 0.16 0.31
CA GLU A 397 8.19 -0.19 1.70
C GLU A 397 6.88 0.44 2.15
N LEU A 398 6.73 1.76 2.01
CA LEU A 398 5.48 2.46 2.36
C LEU A 398 4.28 1.93 1.57
N LYS A 399 4.48 1.60 0.29
CA LYS A 399 3.45 0.96 -0.54
C LYS A 399 3.08 -0.41 0.03
N ARG A 400 4.06 -1.23 0.39
CA ARG A 400 3.87 -2.56 0.97
C ARG A 400 3.11 -2.48 2.29
N GLU A 401 3.51 -1.56 3.17
CA GLU A 401 2.84 -1.30 4.45
C GLU A 401 1.37 -0.90 4.25
N TYR A 402 1.08 0.00 3.30
CA TYR A 402 -0.29 0.42 2.99
C TYR A 402 -1.17 -0.77 2.54
N TYR A 403 -0.68 -1.60 1.61
CA TYR A 403 -1.44 -2.76 1.14
C TYR A 403 -1.53 -3.88 2.19
N ALA A 404 -0.50 -4.07 3.01
CA ALA A 404 -0.52 -4.99 4.14
C ALA A 404 -1.54 -4.55 5.19
N GLY A 405 -1.57 -3.25 5.53
CA GLY A 405 -2.55 -2.65 6.43
C GLY A 405 -3.98 -2.83 5.94
N GLN A 406 -4.26 -2.52 4.66
CA GLN A 406 -5.59 -2.75 4.09
C GLN A 406 -5.99 -4.23 4.03
N LYS A 407 -5.03 -5.13 3.78
CA LYS A 407 -5.29 -6.58 3.83
C LYS A 407 -5.65 -7.03 5.24
N SER A 408 -4.87 -6.60 6.24
CA SER A 408 -5.12 -6.88 7.65
C SER A 408 -6.48 -6.34 8.11
N GLU A 409 -6.84 -5.11 7.70
CA GLU A 409 -8.16 -4.53 8.00
C GLU A 409 -9.31 -5.35 7.37
N MET A 410 -9.14 -5.78 6.11
CA MET A 410 -10.13 -6.65 5.45
C MET A 410 -10.25 -8.04 6.12
N GLU A 411 -9.14 -8.60 6.61
CA GLU A 411 -9.12 -9.87 7.36
C GLU A 411 -9.77 -9.72 8.74
N HIS A 412 -9.52 -8.61 9.43
CA HIS A 412 -10.19 -8.27 10.68
C HIS A 412 -11.70 -8.09 10.48
N ASN A 413 -12.11 -7.35 9.45
CA ASN A 413 -13.52 -7.21 9.07
C ASN A 413 -14.16 -8.56 8.71
N LEU A 414 -13.42 -9.47 8.09
CA LEU A 414 -13.88 -10.82 7.78
C LEU A 414 -14.11 -11.64 9.06
N ALA A 415 -13.21 -11.55 10.03
CA ALA A 415 -13.36 -12.21 11.33
C ALA A 415 -14.63 -11.73 12.05
N ILE A 416 -14.82 -10.40 12.16
CA ILE A 416 -16.03 -9.82 12.78
C ILE A 416 -17.30 -10.28 12.04
N LYS A 417 -17.31 -10.26 10.70
CA LYS A 417 -18.51 -10.72 9.95
C LYS A 417 -18.78 -12.20 10.12
N ASN A 418 -17.76 -13.04 10.31
CA ASN A 418 -17.94 -14.45 10.64
C ASN A 418 -18.53 -14.64 12.05
N GLU A 419 -18.07 -13.86 13.03
CA GLU A 419 -18.65 -13.86 14.38
C GLU A 419 -20.12 -13.45 14.36
N LEU A 420 -20.46 -12.37 13.64
CA LEU A 420 -21.86 -11.93 13.46
C LEU A 420 -22.73 -13.02 12.79
N CYS A 421 -22.17 -13.80 11.85
CA CYS A 421 -22.88 -14.93 11.27
C CYS A 421 -23.15 -16.02 12.30
N ALA A 422 -22.14 -16.38 13.11
CA ALA A 422 -22.29 -17.41 14.14
C ALA A 422 -23.32 -16.98 15.20
N GLU A 423 -23.28 -15.73 15.65
CA GLU A 423 -24.28 -15.17 16.56
C GLU A 423 -25.69 -15.22 15.95
N ALA A 424 -25.86 -14.80 14.70
CA ALA A 424 -27.14 -14.87 14.00
C ALA A 424 -27.66 -16.32 13.85
N GLU A 425 -26.78 -17.29 13.58
CA GLU A 425 -27.14 -18.71 13.47
C GLU A 425 -27.64 -19.29 14.81
N THR A 426 -27.05 -18.89 15.94
CA THR A 426 -27.55 -19.32 17.25
C THR A 426 -28.93 -18.74 17.57
N LEU A 427 -29.16 -17.47 17.21
CA LEU A 427 -30.44 -16.80 17.41
C LEU A 427 -31.52 -17.30 16.45
N ALA A 428 -31.13 -17.84 15.29
CA ALA A 428 -32.05 -18.36 14.28
C ALA A 428 -32.98 -19.47 14.81
N MET A 429 -32.54 -20.17 15.87
CA MET A 429 -33.32 -21.25 16.48
C MET A 429 -34.07 -20.87 17.76
N SER A 430 -33.87 -19.66 18.28
CA SER A 430 -34.46 -19.21 19.55
C SER A 430 -35.99 -19.11 19.48
N GLU A 431 -36.65 -19.48 20.58
CA GLU A 431 -38.11 -19.36 20.76
C GLU A 431 -38.50 -18.07 21.49
N ASP A 432 -37.52 -17.31 22.00
CA ASP A 432 -37.71 -16.01 22.64
C ASP A 432 -37.91 -14.91 21.59
N TRP A 433 -39.08 -14.92 20.92
CA TRP A 433 -39.36 -14.12 19.73
C TRP A 433 -39.05 -12.62 19.88
N LYS A 434 -39.33 -12.01 21.03
CA LYS A 434 -39.06 -10.58 21.25
C LYS A 434 -37.57 -10.30 21.37
N ARG A 435 -36.89 -10.97 22.31
CA ARG A 435 -35.46 -10.78 22.57
C ARG A 435 -34.61 -11.12 21.35
N ALA A 436 -34.88 -12.23 20.69
CA ALA A 436 -34.16 -12.64 19.49
C ALA A 436 -34.39 -11.67 18.31
N THR A 437 -35.56 -11.02 18.21
CA THR A 437 -35.79 -9.96 17.20
C THR A 437 -34.89 -8.76 17.47
N ASP A 438 -34.84 -8.27 18.71
CA ASP A 438 -34.05 -7.09 19.08
C ASP A 438 -32.55 -7.35 18.90
N GLU A 439 -32.07 -8.53 19.29
CA GLU A 439 -30.68 -8.93 19.11
C GLU A 439 -30.31 -9.09 17.61
N LEU A 440 -31.16 -9.71 16.77
CA LEU A 440 -30.92 -9.80 15.33
C LEU A 440 -30.90 -8.42 14.64
N ILE A 441 -31.75 -7.48 15.06
CA ILE A 441 -31.72 -6.10 14.55
C ILE A 441 -30.41 -5.42 14.94
N ALA A 442 -29.93 -5.62 16.17
CA ALA A 442 -28.63 -5.11 16.61
C ALA A 442 -27.47 -5.71 15.79
N LEU A 443 -27.52 -7.01 15.46
CA LEU A 443 -26.54 -7.64 14.58
C LEU A 443 -26.56 -7.07 13.16
N GLN A 444 -27.74 -6.81 12.59
CA GLN A 444 -27.86 -6.15 11.29
C GLN A 444 -27.30 -4.73 11.29
N ALA A 445 -27.47 -3.99 12.40
CA ALA A 445 -26.87 -2.67 12.56
C ALA A 445 -25.34 -2.73 12.65
N ARG A 446 -24.79 -3.65 13.46
CA ARG A 446 -23.35 -3.90 13.53
C ARG A 446 -22.77 -4.32 12.19
N TRP A 447 -23.44 -5.21 11.46
CA TRP A 447 -23.03 -5.66 10.13
C TRP A 447 -22.81 -4.50 9.15
N LYS A 448 -23.70 -3.48 9.18
CA LYS A 448 -23.58 -2.28 8.34
C LYS A 448 -22.43 -1.37 8.75
N GLN A 449 -21.99 -1.43 10.00
CA GLN A 449 -20.84 -0.66 10.51
C GLN A 449 -19.51 -1.34 10.19
N VAL A 450 -19.47 -2.67 10.05
CA VAL A 450 -18.23 -3.37 9.67
C VAL A 450 -17.87 -3.04 8.22
N GLY A 451 -16.60 -2.63 8.03
CA GLY A 451 -16.05 -2.24 6.74
C GLY A 451 -16.08 -3.33 5.65
N PRO A 452 -15.57 -3.00 4.46
CA PRO A 452 -15.53 -3.94 3.35
C PRO A 452 -14.63 -5.14 3.66
N VAL A 453 -14.96 -6.28 3.05
CA VAL A 453 -14.19 -7.52 3.10
C VAL A 453 -13.80 -7.89 1.67
N SER A 454 -12.75 -8.71 1.51
CA SER A 454 -12.36 -9.25 0.21
C SER A 454 -13.57 -9.79 -0.57
N ARG A 455 -13.68 -9.39 -1.84
CA ARG A 455 -14.80 -9.74 -2.73
C ARG A 455 -15.06 -11.25 -2.79
N ARG A 456 -14.00 -12.07 -2.68
CA ARG A 456 -14.09 -13.54 -2.67
C ARG A 456 -14.98 -14.07 -1.53
N HIS A 457 -14.95 -13.41 -0.37
CA HIS A 457 -15.65 -13.87 0.83
C HIS A 457 -16.93 -13.06 1.12
N SER A 458 -17.02 -11.82 0.62
CA SER A 458 -18.14 -10.91 0.87
C SER A 458 -19.50 -11.55 0.57
N ASP A 459 -19.67 -12.14 -0.61
CA ASP A 459 -20.96 -12.70 -1.03
C ASP A 459 -21.34 -13.96 -0.25
N ILE A 460 -20.35 -14.79 0.08
CA ILE A 460 -20.54 -16.04 0.81
C ILE A 460 -21.03 -15.73 2.23
N ILE A 461 -20.34 -14.81 2.92
CA ILE A 461 -20.66 -14.45 4.30
C ILE A 461 -21.98 -13.67 4.36
N TRP A 462 -22.26 -12.79 3.38
CA TRP A 462 -23.55 -12.09 3.31
C TRP A 462 -24.72 -13.06 3.12
N LYS A 463 -24.60 -14.04 2.23
CA LYS A 463 -25.63 -15.07 2.04
C LYS A 463 -25.85 -15.89 3.32
N ARG A 464 -24.76 -16.24 4.03
CA ARG A 464 -24.83 -16.97 5.30
C ARG A 464 -25.57 -16.16 6.38
N PHE A 465 -25.19 -14.91 6.59
CA PHE A 465 -25.83 -14.02 7.56
C PHE A 465 -27.31 -13.81 7.26
N ARG A 466 -27.63 -13.55 5.99
CA ARG A 466 -29.01 -13.34 5.54
C ARG A 466 -29.86 -14.59 5.69
N ALA A 467 -29.34 -15.76 5.32
CA ALA A 467 -30.06 -17.02 5.50
C ALA A 467 -30.40 -17.31 6.97
N ALA A 468 -29.50 -16.98 7.91
CA ALA A 468 -29.77 -17.10 9.34
C ALA A 468 -30.89 -16.16 9.81
N CYS A 469 -30.86 -14.89 9.36
CA CYS A 469 -31.92 -13.91 9.65
C CYS A 469 -33.26 -14.33 9.06
N ASP A 470 -33.29 -14.68 7.77
CA ASP A 470 -34.50 -15.07 7.04
C ASP A 470 -35.16 -16.29 7.70
N LYS A 471 -34.37 -17.28 8.10
CA LYS A 471 -34.85 -18.48 8.81
C LYS A 471 -35.59 -18.15 10.12
N PHE A 472 -35.09 -17.19 10.90
CA PHE A 472 -35.77 -16.73 12.12
C PHE A 472 -37.09 -16.06 11.81
N PHE A 473 -37.09 -15.11 10.86
CA PHE A 473 -38.28 -14.33 10.52
C PHE A 473 -39.36 -15.17 9.84
N GLU A 474 -38.99 -16.14 9.01
CA GLU A 474 -39.91 -17.13 8.43
C GLU A 474 -40.55 -18.00 9.51
N ARG A 475 -39.75 -18.53 10.45
CA ARG A 475 -40.26 -19.29 11.60
C ARG A 475 -41.21 -18.44 12.46
N LYS A 476 -40.83 -17.20 12.73
CA LYS A 476 -41.65 -16.24 13.49
C LYS A 476 -42.97 -15.98 12.78
N ALA A 477 -42.92 -15.69 11.48
CA ALA A 477 -44.11 -15.46 10.66
C ALA A 477 -45.03 -16.69 10.65
N ALA A 478 -44.49 -17.90 10.48
CA ALA A 478 -45.25 -19.14 10.52
C ALA A 478 -45.91 -19.38 11.89
N HIS A 479 -45.18 -19.13 12.99
CA HIS A 479 -45.70 -19.26 14.35
C HIS A 479 -46.88 -18.30 14.59
N PHE A 480 -46.72 -17.02 14.23
CA PHE A 480 -47.79 -16.03 14.42
C PHE A 480 -48.95 -16.20 13.42
N ALA A 481 -48.71 -16.65 12.19
CA ALA A 481 -49.78 -16.95 11.23
C ALA A 481 -50.68 -18.10 11.71
N SER A 482 -50.12 -19.13 12.34
CA SER A 482 -50.88 -20.21 12.97
C SER A 482 -51.75 -19.68 14.13
N VAL A 483 -51.17 -18.82 14.97
CA VAL A 483 -51.89 -18.18 16.08
C VAL A 483 -53.01 -17.26 15.57
N ASP A 484 -52.76 -16.48 14.52
CA ASP A 484 -53.74 -15.59 13.91
C ASP A 484 -54.90 -16.37 13.27
N SER A 485 -54.62 -17.49 12.58
CA SER A 485 -55.65 -18.39 12.04
C SER A 485 -56.54 -18.97 13.14
N GLN A 486 -55.94 -19.42 14.26
CA GLN A 486 -56.70 -19.89 15.43
C GLN A 486 -57.57 -18.79 16.02
N HIS A 487 -57.06 -17.56 16.10
CA HIS A 487 -57.85 -16.43 16.55
C HIS A 487 -59.01 -16.10 15.60
N GLU A 488 -58.81 -16.15 14.28
CA GLU A 488 -59.87 -15.95 13.29
C GLU A 488 -60.95 -17.05 13.32
N GLU A 489 -60.58 -18.31 13.56
CA GLU A 489 -61.56 -19.38 13.79
C GLU A 489 -62.37 -19.15 15.07
N ASN A 490 -61.69 -18.77 16.16
CA ASN A 490 -62.35 -18.41 17.41
C ASN A 490 -63.27 -17.19 17.23
N LEU A 491 -62.91 -16.21 16.39
CA LEU A 491 -63.77 -15.07 16.04
C LEU A 491 -65.10 -15.56 15.45
N LYS A 492 -65.05 -16.46 14.46
CA LYS A 492 -66.25 -17.03 13.81
C LYS A 492 -67.10 -17.81 14.81
N LEU A 493 -66.48 -18.64 15.66
CA LEU A 493 -67.18 -19.39 16.69
C LEU A 493 -67.86 -18.47 17.72
N LYS A 494 -67.21 -17.39 18.14
CA LYS A 494 -67.81 -16.39 19.05
C LYS A 494 -68.95 -15.63 18.38
N GLN A 495 -68.81 -15.23 17.12
CA GLN A 495 -69.89 -14.58 16.37
C GLN A 495 -71.09 -15.52 16.19
N ALA A 496 -70.86 -16.78 15.85
CA ALA A 496 -71.93 -17.78 15.76
C ALA A 496 -72.63 -18.00 17.11
N LEU A 497 -71.89 -18.03 18.22
CA LEU A 497 -72.47 -18.12 19.56
C LEU A 497 -73.31 -16.88 19.90
N LEU A 498 -72.89 -15.67 19.48
CA LEU A 498 -73.67 -14.44 19.68
C LEU A 498 -74.99 -14.48 18.92
N GLU A 499 -74.99 -14.98 17.68
CA GLU A 499 -76.24 -15.15 16.91
C GLU A 499 -77.14 -16.24 17.51
N GLU A 500 -76.58 -17.36 17.98
CA GLU A 500 -77.32 -18.40 18.71
C GLU A 500 -77.95 -17.82 19.98
N MET A 501 -77.21 -16.98 20.72
CA MET A 501 -77.73 -16.26 21.87
C MET A 501 -78.85 -15.27 21.48
N ARG A 502 -78.73 -14.52 20.39
CA ARG A 502 -79.82 -13.60 19.95
C ARG A 502 -81.11 -14.35 19.60
N GLY A 503 -81.01 -15.56 19.05
CA GLY A 503 -82.15 -16.38 18.64
C GLY A 503 -82.74 -17.28 19.73
N ALA A 504 -82.09 -17.42 20.88
CA ALA A 504 -82.51 -18.34 21.94
C ALA A 504 -83.71 -17.79 22.74
N ASP A 505 -84.76 -18.61 22.90
CA ASP A 505 -85.88 -18.28 23.80
C ASP A 505 -85.49 -18.50 25.27
N VAL A 506 -85.01 -17.43 25.89
CA VAL A 506 -84.58 -17.39 27.28
C VAL A 506 -85.72 -17.73 28.26
N LYS A 507 -86.99 -17.57 27.86
CA LYS A 507 -88.15 -17.88 28.72
C LYS A 507 -88.36 -19.37 28.95
N ALA A 508 -87.98 -20.21 27.97
CA ALA A 508 -88.10 -21.67 28.05
C ALA A 508 -86.93 -22.33 28.80
N GLY A 509 -85.70 -21.80 28.63
CA GLY A 509 -84.48 -22.38 29.20
C GLY A 509 -84.05 -21.83 30.56
N GLY A 510 -84.62 -20.71 31.03
CA GLY A 510 -84.32 -20.12 32.33
C GLY A 510 -82.86 -19.69 32.50
N PHE A 511 -82.41 -19.60 33.77
CA PHE A 511 -81.05 -19.17 34.11
C PHE A 511 -79.96 -20.17 33.69
N ASP A 512 -80.31 -21.44 33.45
CA ASP A 512 -79.33 -22.47 33.09
C ASP A 512 -78.89 -22.36 31.62
N ALA A 513 -79.77 -21.87 30.73
CA ALA A 513 -79.39 -21.55 29.35
C ALA A 513 -78.30 -20.46 29.28
N ILE A 514 -78.40 -19.41 30.11
CA ILE A 514 -77.40 -18.33 30.18
C ILE A 514 -76.05 -18.85 30.69
N LYS A 515 -76.06 -19.74 31.70
CA LYS A 515 -74.83 -20.36 32.21
C LYS A 515 -74.13 -21.22 31.16
N GLU A 516 -74.90 -21.96 30.37
CA GLU A 516 -74.36 -22.78 29.29
C GLU A 516 -73.70 -21.92 28.20
N PHE A 517 -74.35 -20.82 27.79
CA PHE A 517 -73.74 -19.87 26.85
C PHE A 517 -72.47 -19.21 27.42
N GLN A 518 -72.45 -18.87 28.70
CA GLN A 518 -71.27 -18.32 29.36
C GLN A 518 -70.11 -19.33 29.40
N ARG A 519 -70.40 -20.61 29.62
CA ARG A 519 -69.41 -21.70 29.56
C ARG A 519 -68.85 -21.87 28.15
N ARG A 520 -69.70 -21.87 27.12
CA ARG A 520 -69.26 -21.97 25.72
C ARG A 520 -68.43 -20.76 25.30
N TRP A 521 -68.80 -19.55 25.74
CA TRP A 521 -68.04 -18.32 25.45
C TRP A 521 -66.62 -18.34 26.04
N SER A 522 -66.44 -18.88 27.24
CA SER A 522 -65.12 -19.00 27.87
C SER A 522 -64.27 -20.12 27.24
N GLN A 523 -64.90 -21.17 26.70
CA GLN A 523 -64.22 -22.28 26.03
C GLN A 523 -63.64 -21.92 24.65
N ILE A 524 -64.26 -21.01 23.89
CA ILE A 524 -63.81 -20.62 22.53
C ILE A 524 -62.47 -19.85 22.54
N GLY A 525 -61.93 -19.46 23.70
CA GLY A 525 -60.57 -18.91 23.79
C GLY A 525 -60.42 -17.46 23.28
N PHE A 526 -59.24 -17.11 22.78
CA PHE A 526 -58.88 -15.74 22.39
C PHE A 526 -59.17 -15.43 20.92
N VAL A 527 -59.48 -14.17 20.66
CA VAL A 527 -59.96 -13.60 19.39
C VAL A 527 -59.04 -12.44 18.98
N PRO A 528 -58.91 -12.08 17.68
CA PRO A 528 -57.99 -11.04 17.25
C PRO A 528 -58.26 -9.73 17.99
N ILE A 529 -57.18 -9.09 18.44
CA ILE A 529 -57.23 -7.93 19.36
C ILE A 529 -58.14 -6.83 18.84
N LYS A 530 -58.19 -6.60 17.52
CA LYS A 530 -59.05 -5.59 16.88
C LYS A 530 -60.55 -5.79 17.16
N PHE A 531 -61.01 -7.03 17.25
CA PHE A 531 -62.44 -7.37 17.39
C PHE A 531 -62.81 -7.78 18.82
N LYS A 532 -61.81 -7.97 19.69
CA LYS A 532 -62.00 -8.42 21.07
C LYS A 532 -62.96 -7.52 21.84
N ASP A 533 -62.74 -6.21 21.81
CA ASP A 533 -63.53 -5.26 22.61
C ASP A 533 -64.96 -5.09 22.07
N ALA A 534 -65.11 -5.08 20.74
CA ALA A 534 -66.41 -5.02 20.08
C ALA A 534 -67.26 -6.26 20.42
N LEU A 535 -66.69 -7.46 20.27
CA LEU A 535 -67.39 -8.71 20.59
C LEU A 535 -67.72 -8.85 22.08
N GLN A 536 -66.81 -8.41 22.96
CA GLN A 536 -67.07 -8.43 24.40
C GLN A 536 -68.22 -7.50 24.78
N LYS A 537 -68.33 -6.33 24.13
CA LYS A 537 -69.44 -5.39 24.33
C LYS A 537 -70.77 -5.95 23.82
N GLU A 538 -70.77 -6.58 22.65
CA GLU A 538 -71.96 -7.25 22.11
C GLU A 538 -72.42 -8.41 22.98
N TYR A 539 -71.49 -9.28 23.40
CA TYR A 539 -71.75 -10.36 24.35
C TYR A 539 -72.43 -9.84 25.62
N LYS A 540 -71.86 -8.79 26.23
CA LYS A 540 -72.41 -8.19 27.45
C LYS A 540 -73.82 -7.63 27.21
N SER A 541 -74.05 -6.93 26.09
CA SER A 541 -75.37 -6.39 25.77
C SER A 541 -76.43 -7.48 25.58
N ILE A 542 -76.08 -8.60 24.94
CA ILE A 542 -77.01 -9.70 24.72
C ILE A 542 -77.34 -10.37 26.06
N VAL A 543 -76.31 -10.69 26.86
CA VAL A 543 -76.48 -11.29 28.19
C VAL A 543 -77.32 -10.38 29.11
N ASP A 544 -77.04 -9.07 29.14
CA ASP A 544 -77.81 -8.09 29.92
C ASP A 544 -79.29 -8.05 29.46
N GLY A 545 -79.54 -8.13 28.14
CA GLY A 545 -80.88 -8.25 27.57
C GLY A 545 -81.60 -9.53 27.98
N MET A 546 -80.93 -10.69 27.95
CA MET A 546 -81.46 -11.97 28.43
C MET A 546 -81.84 -11.89 29.91
N PHE A 547 -80.98 -11.31 30.76
CA PHE A 547 -81.29 -11.10 32.16
C PHE A 547 -82.46 -10.14 32.37
N ALA A 548 -82.57 -9.08 31.56
CA ALA A 548 -83.69 -8.14 31.65
C ALA A 548 -85.03 -8.80 31.33
N THR A 549 -85.10 -9.68 30.30
CA THR A 549 -86.32 -10.42 29.94
C THR A 549 -86.73 -11.45 31.01
N LEU A 550 -85.76 -12.13 31.62
CA LEU A 550 -86.02 -13.03 32.76
C LEU A 550 -86.53 -12.24 33.97
N ARG A 551 -85.90 -11.09 34.30
CA ARG A 551 -86.30 -10.22 35.41
C ARG A 551 -87.65 -9.56 35.20
N SER A 552 -88.01 -9.15 33.98
CA SER A 552 -89.36 -8.62 33.71
C SER A 552 -90.43 -9.70 33.86
N SER A 553 -90.15 -10.92 33.41
CA SER A 553 -91.05 -12.07 33.64
C SER A 553 -91.24 -12.41 35.12
N GLU A 554 -90.23 -12.11 35.94
CA GLU A 554 -90.28 -12.27 37.40
C GLU A 554 -91.01 -11.09 38.07
N ARG A 555 -90.84 -9.85 37.57
CA ARG A 555 -91.59 -8.66 38.00
C ARG A 555 -93.08 -8.81 37.73
N ASP A 556 -93.46 -9.22 36.52
CA ASP A 556 -94.86 -9.45 36.14
C ASP A 556 -95.49 -10.57 37.00
N ARG A 557 -94.73 -11.65 37.26
CA ARG A 557 -95.14 -12.70 38.22
C ARG A 557 -95.24 -12.20 39.66
N SER A 558 -94.41 -11.24 40.07
CA SER A 558 -94.44 -10.64 41.41
C SER A 558 -95.66 -9.73 41.59
N ILE A 559 -95.98 -8.91 40.59
CA ILE A 559 -97.18 -8.05 40.57
C ILE A 559 -98.46 -8.90 40.52
N ASN A 560 -98.51 -9.96 39.70
CA ASN A 560 -99.66 -10.87 39.66
C ASN A 560 -99.87 -11.63 40.97
N ARG A 561 -98.80 -12.14 41.61
CA ARG A 561 -98.90 -12.74 42.96
C ARG A 561 -99.33 -11.72 44.02
N PHE A 562 -98.94 -10.46 43.87
CA PHE A 562 -99.40 -9.38 44.75
C PHE A 562 -100.87 -9.06 44.51
N ARG A 563 -101.34 -9.05 43.26
CA ARG A 563 -102.76 -8.87 42.90
C ARG A 563 -103.64 -9.95 43.51
N GLU A 564 -103.22 -11.21 43.45
CA GLU A 564 -103.89 -12.34 44.11
C GLU A 564 -103.86 -12.23 45.65
N ARG A 565 -102.76 -11.73 46.22
CA ARG A 565 -102.63 -11.49 47.66
C ARG A 565 -103.54 -10.35 48.13
N VAL A 566 -103.65 -9.27 47.36
CA VAL A 566 -104.56 -8.13 47.63
C VAL A 566 -106.01 -8.58 47.52
N SER A 567 -106.37 -9.38 46.51
CA SER A 567 -107.72 -9.94 46.43
C SER A 567 -108.07 -10.86 47.60
N ASN A 568 -107.10 -11.62 48.12
CA ASN A 568 -107.29 -12.45 49.31
C ASN A 568 -107.35 -11.63 50.62
N MET A 569 -106.63 -10.50 50.72
CA MET A 569 -106.66 -9.59 51.88
C MET A 569 -107.95 -8.75 51.96
N LYS A 570 -108.74 -8.70 50.88
CA LYS A 570 -110.06 -8.05 50.83
C LYS A 570 -111.06 -8.66 51.81
N SER A 571 -110.96 -9.96 52.11
CA SER A 571 -111.86 -10.66 53.02
C SER A 571 -111.53 -10.48 54.51
N SER A 572 -110.33 -9.98 54.84
CA SER A 572 -109.84 -9.88 56.24
C SER A 572 -109.83 -8.46 56.82
N GLY A 573 -110.25 -7.43 56.07
CA GLY A 573 -110.25 -6.03 56.53
C GLY A 573 -108.86 -5.41 56.74
N GLN A 574 -107.78 -6.12 56.33
CA GLN A 574 -106.38 -5.73 56.55
C GLN A 574 -105.79 -4.85 55.43
N LEU A 575 -106.60 -4.46 54.43
CA LEU A 575 -106.17 -3.62 53.30
C LEU A 575 -105.56 -2.28 53.78
N ARG A 576 -106.18 -1.64 54.78
CA ARG A 576 -105.67 -0.38 55.37
C ARG A 576 -104.30 -0.56 56.03
N SER A 577 -104.07 -1.66 56.75
CA SER A 577 -102.78 -1.91 57.41
C SER A 577 -101.65 -2.19 56.43
N GLU A 578 -101.93 -2.88 55.32
CA GLU A 578 -100.95 -3.11 54.26
C GLU A 578 -100.71 -1.85 53.42
N ARG A 579 -101.75 -1.03 53.20
CA ARG A 579 -101.61 0.31 52.61
C ARG A 579 -100.70 1.18 53.45
N GLU A 580 -100.93 1.24 54.76
CA GLU A 580 -100.12 2.02 55.70
C GLU A 580 -98.67 1.49 55.78
N ARG A 581 -98.47 0.17 55.74
CA ARG A 581 -97.14 -0.45 55.68
C ARG A 581 -96.39 -0.09 54.40
N LEU A 582 -97.04 -0.17 53.24
CA LEU A 582 -96.44 0.19 51.95
C LEU A 582 -96.17 1.69 51.89
N PHE A 583 -97.06 2.52 52.42
CA PHE A 583 -96.87 3.97 52.51
C PHE A 583 -95.68 4.33 53.42
N ASN A 584 -95.56 3.69 54.59
CA ASN A 584 -94.41 3.84 55.46
C ASN A 584 -93.10 3.41 54.78
N LYS A 585 -93.16 2.38 53.93
CA LYS A 585 -92.01 1.93 53.16
C LYS A 585 -91.63 2.90 52.03
N VAL A 586 -92.61 3.51 51.36
CA VAL A 586 -92.36 4.61 50.40
C VAL A 586 -91.71 5.79 51.13
N ARG A 587 -92.25 6.19 52.29
CA ARG A 587 -91.69 7.27 53.10
C ARG A 587 -90.25 6.99 53.55
N GLN A 588 -89.95 5.75 53.91
CA GLN A 588 -88.58 5.33 54.25
C GLN A 588 -87.66 5.41 53.02
N MET A 589 -88.11 4.95 51.85
CA MET A 589 -87.35 5.06 50.60
C MET A 589 -87.13 6.51 50.16
N GLU A 590 -88.12 7.39 50.36
CA GLU A 590 -87.96 8.84 50.12
C GLU A 590 -86.90 9.46 51.05
N GLN A 591 -86.88 9.05 52.32
CA GLN A 591 -85.83 9.47 53.27
C GLN A 591 -84.46 8.94 52.86
N ASP A 592 -84.36 7.67 52.45
CA ASP A 592 -83.11 7.08 51.99
C ASP A 592 -82.61 7.74 50.69
N ILE A 593 -83.50 8.07 49.75
CA ILE A 593 -83.15 8.83 48.53
C ILE A 593 -82.64 10.22 48.92
N ALA A 594 -83.32 10.93 49.83
CA ALA A 594 -82.89 12.24 50.29
C ALA A 594 -81.51 12.19 50.98
N LEU A 595 -81.23 11.13 51.77
CA LEU A 595 -79.91 10.91 52.37
C LEU A 595 -78.84 10.64 51.31
N LEU A 596 -79.14 9.79 50.32
CA LEU A 596 -78.22 9.48 49.22
C LEU A 596 -77.95 10.72 48.34
N GLU A 597 -78.96 11.53 48.05
CA GLU A 597 -78.84 12.79 47.30
C GLU A 597 -78.02 13.84 48.08
N ASN A 598 -78.22 13.94 49.40
CA ASN A 598 -77.40 14.78 50.27
C ASN A 598 -75.94 14.30 50.30
N ASN A 599 -75.73 12.98 50.41
CA ASN A 599 -74.41 12.36 50.35
C ASN A 599 -73.72 12.64 48.99
N ILE A 600 -74.42 12.60 47.86
CA ILE A 600 -73.87 13.03 46.56
C ILE A 600 -73.41 14.49 46.60
N GLY A 601 -74.21 15.37 47.21
CA GLY A 601 -73.85 16.77 47.43
C GLY A 601 -72.52 16.91 48.19
N PHE A 602 -72.27 16.05 49.17
CA PHE A 602 -71.02 16.00 49.95
C PHE A 602 -69.82 15.48 49.12
N PHE A 603 -70.01 14.46 48.28
CA PHE A 603 -68.94 13.89 47.45
C PHE A 603 -68.57 14.74 46.22
N SER A 604 -69.45 15.64 45.77
CA SER A 604 -69.23 16.50 44.60
C SER A 604 -68.02 17.45 44.67
N LYS A 605 -67.41 17.63 45.87
CA LYS A 605 -66.27 18.53 46.11
C LYS A 605 -64.89 17.83 46.09
N SER A 606 -64.82 16.51 45.86
CA SER A 606 -63.57 15.75 45.89
C SER A 606 -63.12 15.30 44.49
N LYS A 607 -61.82 15.47 44.17
CA LYS A 607 -61.22 15.20 42.85
C LYS A 607 -61.23 13.73 42.40
N ASN A 608 -61.46 12.78 43.31
CA ASN A 608 -61.51 11.33 42.99
C ASN A 608 -62.92 10.71 43.16
N ALA A 609 -63.97 11.54 43.21
CA ALA A 609 -65.30 11.07 43.58
C ALA A 609 -66.19 10.61 42.41
N GLU A 610 -65.78 10.74 41.15
CA GLU A 610 -66.66 10.43 40.00
C GLU A 610 -67.18 8.98 39.99
N ALA A 611 -66.32 8.01 40.27
CA ALA A 611 -66.73 6.59 40.35
C ALA A 611 -67.69 6.33 41.52
N LEU A 612 -67.45 6.94 42.69
CA LEU A 612 -68.35 6.82 43.85
C LEU A 612 -69.68 7.55 43.62
N ILE A 613 -69.65 8.69 42.95
CA ILE A 613 -70.87 9.43 42.56
C ILE A 613 -71.68 8.62 41.56
N ALA A 614 -71.06 7.93 40.60
CA ALA A 614 -71.74 7.03 39.69
C ALA A 614 -72.44 5.86 40.42
N ASP A 615 -71.75 5.21 41.37
CA ASP A 615 -72.33 4.14 42.19
C ASP A 615 -73.50 4.62 43.06
N VAL A 616 -73.39 5.81 43.68
CA VAL A 616 -74.48 6.37 44.48
C VAL A 616 -75.66 6.79 43.60
N ARG A 617 -75.42 7.34 42.40
CA ARG A 617 -76.47 7.62 41.41
C ARG A 617 -77.19 6.35 40.97
N GLU A 618 -76.46 5.26 40.72
CA GLU A 618 -77.07 3.98 40.36
C GLU A 618 -77.93 3.42 41.51
N LYS A 619 -77.49 3.58 42.76
CA LYS A 619 -78.29 3.22 43.95
C LYS A 619 -79.55 4.06 44.09
N ILE A 620 -79.50 5.36 43.82
CA ILE A 620 -80.67 6.26 43.81
C ILE A 620 -81.65 5.82 42.72
N GLU A 621 -81.17 5.56 41.50
CA GLU A 621 -82.04 5.10 40.41
C GLU A 621 -82.69 3.75 40.72
N ARG A 622 -81.97 2.84 41.39
CA ARG A 622 -82.53 1.57 41.85
C ARG A 622 -83.61 1.76 42.93
N THR A 623 -83.35 2.61 43.93
CA THR A 623 -84.34 2.90 44.98
C THR A 623 -85.56 3.65 44.43
N LYS A 624 -85.39 4.55 43.45
CA LYS A 624 -86.49 5.18 42.71
C LYS A 624 -87.34 4.16 41.94
N ARG A 625 -86.72 3.18 41.28
CA ARG A 625 -87.44 2.07 40.64
C ARG A 625 -88.21 1.21 41.64
N ASP A 626 -87.57 0.79 42.73
CA ASP A 626 -88.22 0.00 43.77
C ASP A 626 -89.39 0.76 44.43
N MET A 627 -89.22 2.08 44.63
CA MET A 627 -90.28 2.98 45.10
C MET A 627 -91.44 3.05 44.11
N SER A 628 -91.17 3.18 42.81
CA SER A 628 -92.22 3.18 41.78
C SER A 628 -93.02 1.87 41.76
N GLU A 629 -92.38 0.72 41.95
CA GLU A 629 -93.07 -0.57 42.05
C GLU A 629 -93.98 -0.65 43.29
N ILE A 630 -93.57 -0.03 44.42
CA ILE A 630 -94.40 0.04 45.62
C ILE A 630 -95.57 1.01 45.43
N ILE A 631 -95.34 2.15 44.76
CA ILE A 631 -96.40 3.11 44.43
C ILE A 631 -97.44 2.47 43.50
N GLU A 632 -97.04 1.70 42.50
CA GLU A 632 -97.97 0.92 41.66
C GLU A 632 -98.78 -0.10 42.48
N LYS A 633 -98.13 -0.76 43.45
CA LYS A 633 -98.84 -1.65 44.39
C LYS A 633 -99.85 -0.90 45.26
N ILE A 634 -99.54 0.33 45.69
CA ILE A 634 -100.48 1.19 46.44
C ILE A 634 -101.63 1.63 45.53
N LYS A 635 -101.37 2.04 44.28
CA LYS A 635 -102.41 2.39 43.31
C LYS A 635 -103.36 1.22 43.05
N LEU A 636 -102.83 0.00 42.93
CA LEU A 636 -103.64 -1.21 42.79
C LEU A 636 -104.52 -1.48 44.03
N ILE A 637 -104.09 -1.06 45.23
CA ILE A 637 -104.92 -1.09 46.45
C ILE A 637 -106.00 0.00 46.38
N ASP A 638 -105.63 1.23 46.00
CA ASP A 638 -106.55 2.38 45.91
C ASP A 638 -107.63 2.21 44.81
N GLU A 639 -107.30 1.59 43.67
CA GLU A 639 -108.25 1.20 42.62
C GLU A 639 -109.26 0.15 43.11
N GLN A 640 -108.87 -0.71 44.06
CA GLN A 640 -109.78 -1.66 44.68
C GLN A 640 -110.61 -1.07 45.83
N GLU A 641 -110.17 0.01 46.46
CA GLU A 641 -110.95 0.78 47.46
C GLU A 641 -111.99 1.71 46.79
N THR A 642 -111.66 2.34 45.66
CA THR A 642 -112.55 3.26 44.92
C THR A 642 -113.71 2.58 44.20
N HIS A 643 -113.58 1.30 43.86
CA HIS A 643 -114.70 0.49 43.34
C HIS A 643 -115.80 0.19 44.39
N ASN A 644 -115.67 0.74 45.61
CA ASN A 644 -116.54 0.53 46.77
C ASN A 644 -117.07 1.85 47.40
N ALA A 645 -116.92 2.99 46.70
CA ALA A 645 -117.65 4.23 46.99
C ALA A 645 -118.72 4.44 45.91
#